data_AF-A0A8H5MWJ7-F1
#
_entry.id   AF-A0A8H5MWJ7-F1
#
_cell.length_a   1.000
_cell.length_b   1.000
_cell.length_c   1.000
_cell.angle_alpha   90.00
_cell.angle_beta   90.00
_cell.angle_gamma   90.00
#
_symmetry.space_group_name_H-M   'P 1'
#
loop_
_entity.id
_entity.type
_entity.pdbx_description
1 polymer ?
#
loop_
_entity_poly.entity_id
_entity_poly.type
_entity_poly.pdbx_seq_one_letter_code
_entity_poly.pdbx_strand_id
1 'polypeptide(L)'
;MAVKQSQQFTSLVALNPDRADLLAAIPTAQQHSISSLYTLCYLLEELPGQWPSFQLIKTYTRLYTQLPEDAKPKSTHELSSLIEKTSALVKRSYTSFAKFIGCDDKPALRAPTDEDVITHRELRQSVDNFQLPVDSFTKRPVVSIALPNGPLLAATCIAVTTYYTASPINPAAGAEQFRADILQAQADIILTTKDEYTKLQLDASWVSDNKIQIFIMDWTRDEGISLRTVDGEAIPTGNAERVANKADDIGLILFTNGTSGTKKVVPLTVHSIIAGVAFVIESWGLTASDICLNMMPLYHVGGLVRNIFAPIFSGGSTVCCPSFYANLFWDVAETIQSTWYYASPSTHSIIIAEAAARPEALLKSRIRLACNAAGGLLPSLAYQLRDTFNCVVLPSYGMTECMPISTPPLDYRLDREGTPGISTGPELTILDWSEQTVTNSTVGRICVRGEPVFPGYLRPDGTYDKSPFNEAGWFDTGDLGYMNDEGYLYITGRSKEVINRGGELISPFEVENAIMTASRAIDSPIYGRVAQALAFSASHDVLQEVVSIVLVTPPNAPRVDLRTLHGALKSSLQQAKWPVLITYMDDLPKNNNKVLRIKLGQRLGLPCVSDDTPCTGRHWDAICPPADTPLSGPIRCLPCSVDYTKLAIHIQDIVPELDVFCLPSTHDGSPEAVLAPKKTEVTVGSEISSMIRHRLASTIDNCMIPSEIHIMPHPFQKGSSGDIDVEVLRAELEQLQMASMNELAASTEGLVTKAFAEVLSIPPADMPRDADFFSLGGDSLRAGRLLSMLRSEFSISLPITAIFNGGTATSIAAHIDKMLGGKTDGPDQPGAIVGSLPPRGLLPPPPRSPMDNLLRNTRPLPETTHQPFPPRPVSQPHCLHAYRAHHHGLCIIGIVCKWLIIGRYREDLYPMWGMYHTRWWLVQKIVAICGKGFFDANEATERIYCRLMGAKIGRNVKLEGAAIGEWDLIEIGDECNLTECICRPFAAEGNTSMYLGRIIIGSNCSVGVSSVLAPGTTMPPDTCLGFNSSSWEMQDASEDYRYQLPSEKPKPHWVLNLLFTMPLKLIGLFLSAVPRMAGLVGMVTTQGQKVNHKAPLRSSVDWFTQPNRIAYHYLALALGCLFGPFFLFGFVIMVKSILDCIFGKHKAKSRSTVDIWRANLIKALLPEGSFTG
;
A
#
# COMPACT_ATOMS: atom_id res chain seq x y z
N MET A 1 4.62 -40.89 -31.30
CA MET A 1 5.19 -41.64 -32.45
C MET A 1 6.01 -40.76 -33.39
N ALA A 2 5.50 -39.61 -33.86
CA ALA A 2 6.24 -38.73 -34.78
C ALA A 2 7.61 -38.25 -34.23
N VAL A 3 7.72 -37.91 -32.94
CA VAL A 3 9.01 -37.51 -32.31
C VAL A 3 10.03 -38.66 -32.30
N LYS A 4 9.60 -39.89 -31.96
CA LYS A 4 10.46 -41.09 -32.00
C LYS A 4 11.00 -41.40 -33.41
N GLN A 5 10.22 -41.05 -34.44
CA GLN A 5 10.58 -41.21 -35.85
C GLN A 5 11.30 -39.98 -36.42
N SER A 6 11.47 -38.92 -35.62
CA SER A 6 12.18 -37.72 -36.07
C SER A 6 13.67 -38.01 -36.20
N GLN A 7 14.26 -37.52 -37.29
CA GLN A 7 15.69 -37.65 -37.54
C GLN A 7 16.53 -37.04 -36.40
N GLN A 8 15.99 -36.04 -35.70
CA GLN A 8 16.61 -35.41 -34.54
C GLN A 8 16.71 -36.34 -33.32
N PHE A 9 15.62 -37.03 -32.94
CA PHE A 9 15.65 -38.00 -31.84
C PHE A 9 16.56 -39.19 -32.16
N THR A 10 16.47 -39.73 -33.38
CA THR A 10 17.33 -40.84 -33.81
C THR A 10 18.81 -40.45 -33.82
N SER A 11 19.14 -39.22 -34.23
CA SER A 11 20.53 -38.72 -34.21
C SER A 11 21.05 -38.53 -32.78
N LEU A 12 20.24 -37.98 -31.86
CA LEU A 12 20.58 -37.82 -30.45
C LEU A 12 20.92 -39.16 -29.79
N VAL A 13 20.10 -40.19 -30.03
CA VAL A 13 20.32 -41.53 -29.45
C VAL A 13 21.51 -42.25 -30.12
N ALA A 14 21.72 -42.06 -31.42
CA ALA A 14 22.79 -42.74 -32.17
C ALA A 14 24.21 -42.26 -31.83
N LEU A 15 24.37 -41.05 -31.28
CA LEU A 15 25.68 -40.46 -30.98
C LEU A 15 26.35 -40.99 -29.68
N ASN A 16 25.67 -41.85 -28.92
CA ASN A 16 26.10 -42.36 -27.61
C ASN A 16 26.74 -41.29 -26.66
N PRO A 17 26.14 -40.09 -26.50
CA PRO A 17 26.75 -39.02 -25.70
C PRO A 17 26.58 -39.28 -24.20
N ASP A 18 27.37 -38.58 -23.37
CA ASP A 18 27.09 -38.44 -21.95
C ASP A 18 25.61 -38.00 -21.76
N ARG A 19 24.95 -38.51 -20.71
CA ARG A 19 23.59 -38.11 -20.36
C ARG A 19 23.48 -36.59 -20.12
N ALA A 20 24.55 -35.98 -19.62
CA ALA A 20 24.63 -34.53 -19.49
C ALA A 20 24.54 -33.81 -20.84
N ASP A 21 25.28 -34.30 -21.84
CA ASP A 21 25.28 -33.77 -23.20
C ASP A 21 23.92 -33.95 -23.87
N LEU A 22 23.26 -35.09 -23.64
CA LEU A 22 21.90 -35.34 -24.14
C LEU A 22 20.90 -34.32 -23.60
N LEU A 23 20.96 -33.98 -22.30
CA LEU A 23 20.08 -32.96 -21.72
C LEU A 23 20.39 -31.57 -22.28
N ALA A 24 21.67 -31.23 -22.44
CA ALA A 24 22.10 -29.95 -23.00
C ALA A 24 21.69 -29.77 -24.47
N ALA A 25 21.54 -30.86 -25.22
CA ALA A 25 21.15 -30.83 -26.64
C ALA A 25 19.63 -30.73 -26.88
N ILE A 26 18.79 -30.81 -25.83
CA ILE A 26 17.34 -30.63 -25.97
C ILE A 26 17.04 -29.16 -26.27
N PRO A 27 16.34 -28.84 -27.38
CA PRO A 27 15.99 -27.45 -27.69
C PRO A 27 15.13 -26.81 -26.60
N THR A 28 15.52 -25.61 -26.16
CA THR A 28 14.82 -24.80 -25.15
C THR A 28 14.22 -23.54 -25.76
N ALA A 29 13.82 -23.57 -27.02
CA ALA A 29 13.07 -22.48 -27.62
C ALA A 29 11.57 -22.69 -27.37
N GLN A 30 10.84 -21.63 -27.05
CA GLN A 30 9.40 -21.69 -26.72
C GLN A 30 8.57 -22.35 -27.84
N GLN A 31 8.95 -22.15 -29.11
CA GLN A 31 8.30 -22.76 -30.28
C GLN A 31 8.37 -24.30 -30.30
N HIS A 32 9.30 -24.89 -29.55
CA HIS A 32 9.52 -26.34 -29.48
C HIS A 32 9.18 -26.94 -28.11
N SER A 33 8.67 -26.15 -27.14
CA SER A 33 8.57 -26.56 -25.74
C SER A 33 7.81 -27.88 -25.54
N ILE A 34 6.68 -28.07 -26.24
CA ILE A 34 5.90 -29.32 -26.19
C ILE A 34 6.70 -30.49 -26.78
N SER A 35 7.29 -30.33 -27.98
CA SER A 35 8.10 -31.38 -28.60
C SER A 35 9.35 -31.75 -27.80
N SER A 36 9.95 -30.77 -27.14
CA SER A 36 11.11 -30.95 -26.25
C SER A 36 10.73 -31.71 -24.99
N LEU A 37 9.53 -31.45 -24.42
CA LEU A 37 9.01 -32.23 -23.29
C LEU A 37 8.75 -33.69 -23.69
N TYR A 38 8.15 -33.94 -24.86
CA TYR A 38 8.04 -35.31 -25.39
C TYR A 38 9.41 -35.97 -25.58
N THR A 39 10.39 -35.23 -26.10
CA THR A 39 11.76 -35.71 -26.30
C THR A 39 12.38 -36.12 -24.96
N LEU A 40 12.29 -35.27 -23.94
CA LEU A 40 12.76 -35.58 -22.59
C LEU A 40 12.07 -36.82 -22.01
N CYS A 41 10.73 -36.88 -22.08
CA CYS A 41 9.97 -38.02 -21.60
C CYS A 41 10.43 -39.32 -22.27
N TYR A 42 10.58 -39.33 -23.61
CA TYR A 42 11.01 -40.53 -24.33
C TYR A 42 12.46 -40.90 -24.06
N LEU A 43 13.38 -39.93 -23.92
CA LEU A 43 14.76 -40.22 -23.52
C LEU A 43 14.80 -40.92 -22.16
N LEU A 44 14.02 -40.45 -21.18
CA LEU A 44 13.95 -41.06 -19.85
C LEU A 44 13.32 -42.47 -19.86
N GLU A 45 12.42 -42.77 -20.80
CA GLU A 45 11.81 -44.09 -20.95
C GLU A 45 12.70 -45.10 -21.67
N GLU A 46 13.32 -44.69 -22.78
CA GLU A 46 14.04 -45.59 -23.68
C GLU A 46 15.48 -45.84 -23.23
N LEU A 47 16.06 -44.91 -22.47
CA LEU A 47 17.45 -44.96 -22.05
C LEU A 47 17.54 -45.20 -20.53
N PRO A 48 17.50 -46.48 -20.09
CA PRO A 48 17.68 -46.81 -18.68
C PRO A 48 19.10 -46.46 -18.22
N GLY A 49 19.26 -46.19 -16.92
CA GLY A 49 20.54 -45.87 -16.30
C GLY A 49 20.46 -44.66 -15.36
N GLN A 50 21.60 -44.29 -14.79
CA GLN A 50 21.67 -43.12 -13.92
C GLN A 50 21.72 -41.83 -14.75
N TRP A 51 20.83 -40.90 -14.42
CA TRP A 51 20.80 -39.55 -14.99
C TRP A 51 21.40 -38.54 -14.00
N PRO A 52 22.04 -37.47 -14.48
CA PRO A 52 22.52 -36.38 -13.62
C PRO A 52 21.32 -35.61 -13.04
N SER A 53 20.85 -36.01 -11.86
CA SER A 53 19.57 -35.55 -11.28
C SER A 53 19.42 -34.02 -11.22
N PHE A 54 20.46 -33.27 -10.84
CA PHE A 54 20.38 -31.81 -10.82
C PHE A 54 20.19 -31.21 -12.20
N GLN A 55 20.96 -31.65 -13.21
CA GLN A 55 20.76 -31.18 -14.58
C GLN A 55 19.39 -31.57 -15.13
N LEU A 56 18.90 -32.75 -14.77
CA LEU A 56 17.60 -33.24 -15.19
C LEU A 56 16.45 -32.38 -14.63
N ILE A 57 16.46 -32.07 -13.33
CA ILE A 57 15.47 -31.20 -12.69
C ILE A 57 15.46 -29.81 -13.34
N LYS A 58 16.64 -29.24 -13.56
CA LYS A 58 16.79 -27.93 -14.22
C LYS A 58 16.26 -27.94 -15.65
N THR A 59 16.56 -29.00 -16.40
CA THR A 59 16.09 -29.17 -17.78
C THR A 59 14.57 -29.27 -17.81
N TYR A 60 13.99 -30.12 -16.96
CA TYR A 60 12.53 -30.24 -16.84
C TYR A 60 11.87 -28.91 -16.48
N THR A 61 12.40 -28.20 -15.49
CA THR A 61 11.84 -26.90 -15.05
C THR A 61 11.90 -25.87 -16.18
N ARG A 62 13.03 -25.75 -16.89
CA ARG A 62 13.16 -24.87 -18.06
C ARG A 62 12.16 -25.20 -19.18
N LEU A 63 11.92 -26.49 -19.43
CA LEU A 63 10.93 -26.90 -20.42
C LEU A 63 9.50 -26.59 -19.95
N TYR A 64 9.21 -26.82 -18.66
CA TYR A 64 7.92 -26.53 -18.04
C TYR A 64 7.58 -25.05 -18.14
N THR A 65 8.52 -24.15 -17.79
CA THR A 65 8.26 -22.70 -17.82
C THR A 65 7.94 -22.18 -19.22
N GLN A 66 8.50 -22.80 -20.26
CA GLN A 66 8.27 -22.45 -21.65
C GLN A 66 7.00 -23.07 -22.27
N LEU A 67 6.27 -23.91 -21.54
CA LEU A 67 4.99 -24.39 -22.02
C LEU A 67 3.98 -23.22 -22.14
N PRO A 68 3.04 -23.28 -23.08
CA PRO A 68 1.93 -22.32 -23.15
C PRO A 68 1.13 -22.24 -21.84
N GLU A 69 0.57 -21.09 -21.49
CA GLU A 69 -0.17 -20.92 -20.22
C GLU A 69 -1.46 -21.74 -20.16
N ASP A 70 -2.18 -21.90 -21.27
CA ASP A 70 -3.36 -22.76 -21.37
C ASP A 70 -3.04 -24.25 -21.16
N ALA A 71 -1.79 -24.63 -21.42
CA ALA A 71 -1.29 -25.98 -21.27
C ALA A 71 -0.89 -26.38 -19.83
N LYS A 72 -0.90 -25.46 -18.84
CA LYS A 72 -0.44 -25.80 -17.47
C LYS A 72 -1.60 -26.08 -16.49
N PRO A 73 -2.60 -25.19 -16.29
CA PRO A 73 -3.69 -25.43 -15.33
C PRO A 73 -4.95 -26.04 -15.96
N LYS A 74 -5.09 -26.04 -17.29
CA LYS A 74 -6.30 -26.46 -18.03
C LYS A 74 -6.01 -27.23 -19.32
N SER A 75 -4.87 -27.93 -19.35
CA SER A 75 -4.45 -28.62 -20.56
C SER A 75 -5.43 -29.73 -20.98
N THR A 76 -5.48 -30.04 -22.27
CA THR A 76 -6.09 -31.28 -22.77
C THR A 76 -5.52 -32.48 -22.01
N HIS A 77 -6.36 -33.47 -21.66
CA HIS A 77 -5.97 -34.65 -20.86
C HIS A 77 -4.61 -35.28 -21.23
N GLU A 78 -4.22 -35.24 -22.51
CA GLU A 78 -2.96 -35.77 -23.01
C GLU A 78 -1.70 -35.01 -22.53
N LEU A 79 -1.72 -33.67 -22.51
CA LEU A 79 -0.55 -32.86 -22.15
C LEU A 79 -0.32 -32.82 -20.64
N SER A 80 -1.40 -32.75 -19.83
CA SER A 80 -1.32 -32.87 -18.37
C SER A 80 -0.72 -34.22 -18.00
N SER A 81 -1.17 -35.28 -18.68
CA SER A 81 -0.61 -36.62 -18.48
C SER A 81 0.87 -36.68 -18.85
N LEU A 82 1.32 -35.99 -19.91
CA LEU A 82 2.74 -35.91 -20.27
C LEU A 82 3.57 -35.17 -19.20
N ILE A 83 3.08 -34.03 -18.70
CA ILE A 83 3.75 -33.26 -17.64
C ILE A 83 3.91 -34.12 -16.38
N GLU A 84 2.81 -34.71 -15.90
CA GLU A 84 2.81 -35.59 -14.72
C GLU A 84 3.74 -36.79 -14.90
N LYS A 85 3.67 -37.45 -16.07
CA LYS A 85 4.52 -38.59 -16.39
C LYS A 85 6.00 -38.20 -16.44
N THR A 86 6.34 -37.09 -17.08
CA THR A 86 7.72 -36.61 -17.17
C THR A 86 8.25 -36.23 -15.79
N SER A 87 7.48 -35.50 -14.98
CA SER A 87 7.82 -35.18 -13.59
C SER A 87 8.06 -36.45 -12.77
N ALA A 88 7.21 -37.47 -12.90
CA ALA A 88 7.39 -38.76 -12.23
C ALA A 88 8.68 -39.48 -12.65
N LEU A 89 9.09 -39.38 -13.93
CA LEU A 89 10.36 -39.93 -14.41
C LEU A 89 11.57 -39.14 -13.86
N VAL A 90 11.49 -37.81 -13.82
CA VAL A 90 12.52 -36.94 -13.21
C VAL A 90 12.74 -37.31 -11.74
N LYS A 91 11.64 -37.46 -11.00
CA LYS A 91 11.63 -37.87 -9.58
C LYS A 91 12.23 -39.25 -9.33
N ARG A 92 12.22 -40.15 -10.33
CA ARG A 92 12.85 -41.48 -10.27
C ARG A 92 14.37 -41.48 -10.51
N SER A 93 14.96 -40.35 -10.93
CA SER A 93 16.40 -40.27 -11.22
C SER A 93 17.30 -40.41 -9.98
N TYR A 94 16.73 -40.27 -8.78
CA TYR A 94 17.39 -40.50 -7.51
C TYR A 94 16.49 -41.32 -6.58
N THR A 95 17.10 -42.14 -5.73
CA THR A 95 16.41 -43.10 -4.86
C THR A 95 16.46 -42.70 -3.38
N SER A 96 17.33 -41.76 -3.02
CA SER A 96 17.56 -41.33 -1.64
C SER A 96 18.16 -39.92 -1.62
N PHE A 97 17.83 -39.16 -0.59
CA PHE A 97 18.42 -37.84 -0.29
C PHE A 97 19.94 -37.93 -0.05
N ALA A 98 20.40 -39.02 0.57
CA ALA A 98 21.82 -39.24 0.86
C ALA A 98 22.70 -39.42 -0.39
N LYS A 99 22.10 -39.72 -1.57
CA LYS A 99 22.83 -39.88 -2.84
C LYS A 99 23.62 -38.64 -3.23
N PHE A 100 23.19 -37.46 -2.78
CA PHE A 100 23.83 -36.18 -3.11
C PHE A 100 25.00 -35.82 -2.18
N ILE A 101 25.25 -36.60 -1.13
CA ILE A 101 26.44 -36.44 -0.29
C ILE A 101 27.61 -37.14 -0.98
N GLY A 102 28.73 -36.42 -1.13
CA GLY A 102 29.98 -36.98 -1.66
C GLY A 102 30.51 -38.17 -0.85
N CYS A 103 31.50 -38.87 -1.41
CA CYS A 103 32.14 -40.03 -0.77
C CYS A 103 33.65 -39.82 -0.52
N ASP A 104 34.14 -38.60 -0.71
CA ASP A 104 35.54 -38.24 -0.50
C ASP A 104 35.84 -37.87 0.95
N ASP A 105 37.13 -37.81 1.28
CA ASP A 105 37.60 -37.42 2.62
C ASP A 105 37.73 -35.89 2.75
N LYS A 106 37.04 -35.12 1.89
CA LYS A 106 37.02 -33.66 2.02
C LYS A 106 36.05 -33.25 3.12
N PRO A 107 36.31 -32.12 3.79
CA PRO A 107 35.40 -31.58 4.80
C PRO A 107 34.00 -31.33 4.23
N ALA A 108 32.95 -31.71 4.97
CA ALA A 108 31.55 -31.43 4.66
C ALA A 108 30.92 -30.51 5.72
N LEU A 109 31.08 -30.85 6.99
CA LEU A 109 30.61 -30.06 8.13
C LEU A 109 31.80 -29.74 9.04
N ARG A 110 31.89 -28.50 9.51
CA ARG A 110 32.98 -28.03 10.37
C ARG A 110 32.42 -27.36 11.61
N ALA A 111 33.04 -27.60 12.75
CA ALA A 111 32.94 -26.71 13.89
C ALA A 111 33.60 -25.36 13.55
N PRO A 112 33.31 -24.27 14.28
CA PRO A 112 34.01 -23.00 14.10
C PRO A 112 35.49 -23.04 14.52
N THR A 113 35.91 -24.08 15.24
CA THR A 113 37.30 -24.39 15.54
C THR A 113 37.84 -25.39 14.53
N ASP A 114 39.12 -25.27 14.15
CA ASP A 114 39.74 -26.08 13.08
C ASP A 114 39.94 -27.57 13.46
N GLU A 115 39.62 -27.95 14.69
CA GLU A 115 39.91 -29.27 15.23
C GLU A 115 38.84 -30.32 14.91
N ASP A 116 37.56 -29.92 14.73
CA ASP A 116 36.43 -30.84 14.52
C ASP A 116 35.78 -30.68 13.15
N VAL A 117 36.12 -31.62 12.27
CA VAL A 117 35.64 -31.70 10.89
C VAL A 117 35.01 -33.06 10.65
N ILE A 118 33.82 -33.06 10.05
CA ILE A 118 33.16 -34.25 9.51
C ILE A 118 33.34 -34.21 8.00
N THR A 119 33.97 -35.24 7.45
CA THR A 119 34.17 -35.40 6.00
C THR A 119 32.89 -35.84 5.29
N HIS A 120 32.86 -35.69 3.97
CA HIS A 120 31.75 -36.21 3.16
C HIS A 120 31.56 -37.72 3.34
N ARG A 121 32.66 -38.49 3.36
CA ARG A 121 32.62 -39.93 3.63
C ARG A 121 32.02 -40.27 4.99
N GLU A 122 32.50 -39.65 6.06
CA GLU A 122 32.01 -39.91 7.43
C GLU A 122 30.54 -39.51 7.59
N LEU A 123 30.15 -38.35 7.03
CA LEU A 123 28.77 -37.91 7.02
C LEU A 123 27.89 -38.90 6.27
N ARG A 124 28.32 -39.35 5.09
CA ARG A 124 27.57 -40.32 4.28
C ARG A 124 27.42 -41.65 5.00
N GLN A 125 28.49 -42.17 5.61
CA GLN A 125 28.45 -43.39 6.41
C GLN A 125 27.51 -43.25 7.60
N SER A 126 27.58 -42.13 8.30
CA SER A 126 26.69 -41.85 9.45
C SER A 126 25.22 -41.79 9.04
N VAL A 127 24.91 -41.14 7.92
CA VAL A 127 23.55 -41.08 7.36
C VAL A 127 23.11 -42.48 6.92
N ASP A 128 23.94 -43.22 6.19
CA ASP A 128 23.61 -44.56 5.72
C ASP A 128 23.41 -45.55 6.89
N ASN A 129 24.04 -45.31 8.04
CA ASN A 129 23.89 -46.10 9.26
C ASN A 129 22.76 -45.64 10.20
N PHE A 130 22.24 -44.43 9.99
CA PHE A 130 21.23 -43.84 10.88
C PHE A 130 19.89 -44.60 10.84
N GLN A 131 19.36 -44.92 12.01
CA GLN A 131 18.09 -45.61 12.15
C GLN A 131 17.47 -45.36 13.53
N LEU A 132 16.17 -45.05 13.55
CA LEU A 132 15.40 -44.95 14.79
C LEU A 132 14.76 -46.29 15.14
N PRO A 133 14.61 -46.64 16.43
CA PRO A 133 14.01 -47.90 16.88
C PRO A 133 12.47 -47.83 16.79
N VAL A 134 11.97 -47.72 15.55
CA VAL A 134 10.54 -47.58 15.25
C VAL A 134 9.99 -48.81 14.54
N ASP A 135 8.76 -49.19 14.91
CA ASP A 135 8.02 -50.21 14.18
C ASP A 135 7.64 -49.74 12.77
N SER A 136 7.31 -50.69 11.89
CA SER A 136 6.80 -50.43 10.55
C SER A 136 5.50 -49.60 10.61
N PHE A 137 5.60 -48.28 10.41
CA PHE A 137 4.44 -47.39 10.35
C PHE A 137 3.78 -47.33 8.97
N THR A 138 2.47 -47.09 8.94
CA THR A 138 1.70 -46.79 7.72
C THR A 138 1.99 -45.40 7.13
N LYS A 139 2.50 -44.46 7.95
CA LYS A 139 2.93 -43.10 7.59
C LYS A 139 4.34 -42.86 8.12
N ARG A 140 5.16 -42.05 7.42
CA ARG A 140 6.49 -41.65 7.91
C ARG A 140 6.35 -40.89 9.25
N PRO A 141 7.07 -41.28 10.31
CA PRO A 141 7.01 -40.56 11.58
C PRO A 141 7.58 -39.15 11.45
N VAL A 142 7.00 -38.22 12.22
CA VAL A 142 7.50 -36.86 12.38
C VAL A 142 8.50 -36.84 13.53
N VAL A 143 9.74 -36.50 13.19
CA VAL A 143 10.87 -36.49 14.11
C VAL A 143 11.27 -35.05 14.37
N SER A 144 10.92 -34.56 15.55
CA SER A 144 11.30 -33.23 15.99
C SER A 144 12.74 -33.23 16.50
N ILE A 145 13.55 -32.28 16.03
CA ILE A 145 14.98 -32.21 16.32
C ILE A 145 15.24 -30.95 17.14
N ALA A 146 15.59 -31.14 18.41
CA ALA A 146 15.83 -30.11 19.41
C ALA A 146 17.30 -30.12 19.85
N LEU A 147 18.20 -29.87 18.90
CA LEU A 147 19.64 -29.84 19.12
C LEU A 147 20.15 -28.39 18.99
N PRO A 148 21.24 -28.03 19.69
CA PRO A 148 21.90 -26.75 19.46
C PRO A 148 22.45 -26.67 18.03
N ASN A 149 22.55 -25.46 17.47
CA ASN A 149 23.18 -25.26 16.17
C ASN A 149 24.63 -25.77 16.19
N GLY A 150 24.99 -26.53 15.17
CA GLY A 150 26.32 -27.12 15.04
C GLY A 150 26.34 -28.26 14.03
N PRO A 151 27.49 -28.92 13.85
CA PRO A 151 27.65 -30.05 12.94
C PRO A 151 26.67 -31.20 13.22
N LEU A 152 26.43 -31.53 14.50
CA LEU A 152 25.50 -32.60 14.88
C LEU A 152 24.06 -32.31 14.41
N LEU A 153 23.52 -31.11 14.68
CA LEU A 153 22.18 -30.74 14.19
C LEU A 153 22.09 -30.82 12.66
N ALA A 154 23.11 -30.34 11.94
CA ALA A 154 23.14 -30.43 10.48
C ALA A 154 23.13 -31.88 9.99
N ALA A 155 23.98 -32.74 10.56
CA ALA A 155 24.06 -34.16 10.21
C ALA A 155 22.75 -34.90 10.54
N THR A 156 22.15 -34.64 11.70
CA THR A 156 20.85 -35.21 12.10
C THR A 156 19.73 -34.76 11.16
N CYS A 157 19.67 -33.49 10.77
CA CYS A 157 18.69 -33.00 9.81
C CYS A 157 18.79 -33.73 8.46
N ILE A 158 20.01 -33.97 7.96
CA ILE A 158 20.23 -34.74 6.72
C ILE A 158 19.78 -36.20 6.89
N ALA A 159 20.18 -36.85 7.98
CA ALA A 159 19.87 -38.25 8.25
C ALA A 159 18.37 -38.49 8.41
N VAL A 160 17.69 -37.65 9.20
CA VAL A 160 16.25 -37.72 9.41
C VAL A 160 15.49 -37.43 8.13
N THR A 161 15.85 -36.37 7.38
CA THR A 161 15.21 -36.04 6.07
C THR A 161 15.34 -37.19 5.06
N THR A 162 16.40 -38.00 5.18
CA THR A 162 16.64 -39.15 4.29
C THR A 162 15.64 -40.29 4.52
N TYR A 163 15.19 -40.53 5.75
CA TYR A 163 14.39 -41.73 6.10
C TYR A 163 13.01 -41.44 6.75
N TYR A 164 12.82 -40.25 7.30
CA TYR A 164 11.67 -39.84 8.11
C TYR A 164 11.27 -38.37 7.80
N THR A 165 10.28 -37.81 8.50
CA THR A 165 9.93 -36.39 8.35
C THR A 165 10.66 -35.56 9.40
N ALA A 166 11.65 -34.76 8.99
CA ALA A 166 12.40 -33.89 9.91
C ALA A 166 11.57 -32.66 10.31
N SER A 167 11.61 -32.29 11.59
CA SER A 167 11.01 -31.06 12.11
C SER A 167 11.98 -30.38 13.09
N PRO A 168 13.01 -29.65 12.61
CA PRO A 168 13.92 -28.93 13.49
C PRO A 168 13.19 -27.77 14.19
N ILE A 169 13.28 -27.74 15.51
CA ILE A 169 12.57 -26.76 16.37
C ILE A 169 13.58 -26.05 17.26
N ASN A 170 13.38 -24.76 17.51
CA ASN A 170 14.27 -23.96 18.34
C ASN A 170 14.15 -24.35 19.84
N PRO A 171 15.18 -24.97 20.45
CA PRO A 171 15.16 -25.29 21.87
C PRO A 171 15.31 -24.03 22.76
N ALA A 172 15.71 -22.89 22.21
CA ALA A 172 15.84 -21.63 22.96
C ALA A 172 14.50 -20.89 23.14
N ALA A 173 13.41 -21.34 22.52
CA ALA A 173 12.09 -20.70 22.63
C ALA A 173 11.41 -20.87 24.01
N GLY A 174 12.00 -21.69 24.90
CA GLY A 174 11.43 -22.04 26.19
C GLY A 174 10.45 -23.22 26.12
N ALA A 175 10.25 -23.92 27.25
CA ALA A 175 9.53 -25.19 27.31
C ALA A 175 8.06 -25.10 26.83
N GLU A 176 7.36 -24.01 27.14
CA GLU A 176 5.95 -23.84 26.77
C GLU A 176 5.77 -23.66 25.25
N GLN A 177 6.53 -22.74 24.64
CA GLN A 177 6.50 -22.52 23.20
C GLN A 177 7.01 -23.76 22.44
N PHE A 178 8.04 -24.41 22.96
CA PHE A 178 8.56 -25.66 22.41
C PHE A 178 7.48 -26.75 22.40
N ARG A 179 6.78 -26.96 23.52
CA ARG A 179 5.64 -27.89 23.62
C ARG A 179 4.56 -27.56 22.58
N ALA A 180 4.19 -26.28 22.44
CA ALA A 180 3.19 -25.88 21.46
C ALA A 180 3.61 -26.24 20.02
N ASP A 181 4.88 -25.98 19.67
CA ASP A 181 5.44 -26.30 18.36
C ASP A 181 5.50 -27.82 18.11
N ILE A 182 5.87 -28.61 19.13
CA ILE A 182 5.90 -30.09 19.06
C ILE A 182 4.52 -30.69 18.80
N LEU A 183 3.51 -30.24 19.54
CA LEU A 183 2.14 -30.70 19.36
C LEU A 183 1.57 -30.27 18.01
N GLN A 184 1.94 -29.07 17.55
CA GLN A 184 1.55 -28.59 16.22
C GLN A 184 2.24 -29.36 15.09
N ALA A 185 3.49 -29.80 15.28
CA ALA A 185 4.19 -30.69 14.35
C ALA A 185 3.56 -32.08 14.26
N GLN A 186 2.78 -32.46 15.28
CA GLN A 186 2.35 -33.85 15.52
C GLN A 186 3.55 -34.79 15.61
N ALA A 187 4.56 -34.40 16.40
CA ALA A 187 5.78 -35.19 16.53
C ALA A 187 5.51 -36.56 17.15
N ASP A 188 6.07 -37.61 16.55
CA ASP A 188 6.10 -38.96 17.11
C ASP A 188 7.36 -39.17 17.97
N ILE A 189 8.45 -38.45 17.62
CA ILE A 189 9.77 -38.60 18.22
C ILE A 189 10.40 -37.23 18.46
N ILE A 190 11.13 -37.11 19.57
CA ILE A 190 12.00 -35.96 19.88
C ILE A 190 13.45 -36.46 19.97
N LEU A 191 14.32 -35.86 19.16
CA LEU A 191 15.78 -36.03 19.24
C LEU A 191 16.37 -34.80 19.93
N THR A 192 17.07 -34.99 21.04
CA THR A 192 17.56 -33.88 21.88
C THR A 192 18.90 -34.22 22.53
N THR A 193 19.53 -33.27 23.22
CA THR A 193 20.67 -33.55 24.11
C THR A 193 20.20 -33.75 25.55
N LYS A 194 21.05 -34.30 26.42
CA LYS A 194 20.74 -34.46 27.85
C LYS A 194 20.45 -33.12 28.54
N ASP A 195 21.20 -32.08 28.17
CA ASP A 195 21.03 -30.74 28.72
C ASP A 195 19.68 -30.13 28.31
N GLU A 196 19.32 -30.24 27.02
CA GLU A 196 18.04 -29.71 26.52
C GLU A 196 16.85 -30.54 27.01
N TYR A 197 17.01 -31.85 27.24
CA TYR A 197 15.97 -32.70 27.87
C TYR A 197 15.50 -32.13 29.21
N THR A 198 16.45 -31.79 30.09
CA THR A 198 16.13 -31.21 31.40
C THR A 198 15.57 -29.80 31.27
N LYS A 199 16.18 -28.96 30.42
CA LYS A 199 15.76 -27.56 30.22
C LYS A 199 14.34 -27.44 29.64
N LEU A 200 13.96 -28.33 28.73
CA LEU A 200 12.66 -28.33 28.07
C LEU A 200 11.58 -29.11 28.84
N GLN A 201 11.92 -29.68 30.01
CA GLN A 201 10.98 -30.43 30.88
C GLN A 201 10.29 -31.58 30.14
N LEU A 202 11.08 -32.38 29.43
CA LEU A 202 10.56 -33.46 28.59
C LEU A 202 10.15 -34.72 29.39
N ASP A 203 10.33 -34.71 30.71
CA ASP A 203 9.80 -35.68 31.66
C ASP A 203 8.34 -35.41 32.05
N ALA A 204 7.76 -34.28 31.61
CA ALA A 204 6.38 -33.91 31.91
C ALA A 204 5.35 -34.83 31.21
N SER A 205 4.15 -34.96 31.82
CA SER A 205 3.13 -35.92 31.39
C SER A 205 2.68 -35.74 29.94
N TRP A 206 2.73 -34.51 29.39
CA TRP A 206 2.27 -34.25 28.04
C TRP A 206 3.03 -35.06 26.97
N VAL A 207 4.29 -35.43 27.23
CA VAL A 207 5.07 -36.28 26.31
C VAL A 207 4.47 -37.69 26.28
N SER A 208 4.27 -38.29 27.45
CA SER A 208 3.71 -39.65 27.58
C SER A 208 2.23 -39.72 27.21
N ASP A 209 1.44 -38.69 27.55
CA ASP A 209 0.02 -38.54 27.17
C ASP A 209 -0.16 -38.54 25.64
N ASN A 210 0.81 -37.98 24.90
CA ASN A 210 0.83 -37.95 23.44
C ASN A 210 1.66 -39.08 22.81
N LYS A 211 2.16 -40.02 23.62
CA LYS A 211 2.96 -41.20 23.18
C LYS A 211 4.21 -40.83 22.38
N ILE A 212 4.84 -39.71 22.72
CA ILE A 212 6.04 -39.21 22.04
C ILE A 212 7.27 -39.94 22.62
N GLN A 213 8.10 -40.50 21.75
CA GLN A 213 9.37 -41.13 22.16
C GLN A 213 10.50 -40.11 22.18
N ILE A 214 11.45 -40.27 23.10
CA ILE A 214 12.59 -39.36 23.25
C ILE A 214 13.89 -40.14 23.14
N PHE A 215 14.82 -39.62 22.35
CA PHE A 215 16.18 -40.13 22.25
C PHE A 215 17.21 -39.02 22.46
N ILE A 216 18.27 -39.37 23.20
CA ILE A 216 19.41 -38.50 23.42
C ILE A 216 20.42 -38.74 22.29
N MET A 217 20.85 -37.64 21.68
CA MET A 217 21.76 -37.61 20.55
C MET A 217 23.15 -37.21 20.99
N ASP A 218 24.15 -37.97 20.57
CA ASP A 218 25.56 -37.64 20.71
C ASP A 218 26.27 -37.74 19.34
N TRP A 219 27.46 -37.12 19.24
CA TRP A 219 28.40 -37.34 18.15
C TRP A 219 29.72 -37.85 18.70
N THR A 220 30.23 -38.97 18.16
CA THR A 220 31.60 -39.42 18.38
C THR A 220 32.26 -39.69 17.04
N ARG A 221 33.59 -39.51 16.94
CA ARG A 221 34.30 -39.81 15.67
C ARG A 221 34.19 -41.27 15.25
N ASP A 222 34.11 -42.18 16.23
CA ASP A 222 34.08 -43.62 15.98
C ASP A 222 32.67 -44.13 15.63
N GLU A 223 31.61 -43.53 16.19
CA GLU A 223 30.21 -44.00 16.00
C GLU A 223 29.38 -43.08 15.09
N GLY A 224 29.88 -41.88 14.76
CA GLY A 224 29.12 -40.86 14.02
C GLY A 224 27.93 -40.35 14.83
N ILE A 225 26.73 -40.39 14.23
CA ILE A 225 25.48 -40.06 14.92
C ILE A 225 25.07 -41.24 15.81
N SER A 226 25.17 -41.10 17.13
CA SER A 226 24.76 -42.14 18.07
C SER A 226 23.47 -41.77 18.83
N LEU A 227 22.67 -42.81 19.10
CA LEU A 227 21.37 -42.72 19.76
C LEU A 227 21.44 -43.40 21.13
N ARG A 228 20.94 -42.73 22.16
CA ARG A 228 20.84 -43.26 23.52
C ARG A 228 19.42 -43.10 24.07
N THR A 229 19.06 -43.99 24.98
CA THR A 229 17.88 -43.80 25.83
C THR A 229 18.10 -42.61 26.78
N VAL A 230 17.04 -42.13 27.42
CA VAL A 230 17.12 -41.07 28.44
C VAL A 230 18.03 -41.50 29.62
N ASP A 231 18.08 -42.80 29.91
CA ASP A 231 18.92 -43.39 30.95
C ASP A 231 20.39 -43.57 30.51
N GLY A 232 20.72 -43.28 29.24
CA GLY A 232 22.07 -43.31 28.68
C GLY A 232 22.49 -44.63 28.02
N GLU A 233 21.58 -45.61 27.94
CA GLU A 233 21.85 -46.87 27.26
C GLU A 233 21.95 -46.65 25.74
N ALA A 234 23.02 -47.17 25.13
CA ALA A 234 23.19 -47.08 23.68
C ALA A 234 22.11 -47.90 22.98
N ILE A 235 21.44 -47.30 21.99
CA ILE A 235 20.44 -47.96 21.18
C ILE A 235 21.15 -48.56 19.97
N PRO A 236 21.19 -49.90 19.83
CA PRO A 236 21.82 -50.52 18.68
C PRO A 236 21.05 -50.13 17.41
N THR A 237 21.73 -49.51 16.46
CA THR A 237 21.21 -49.33 15.10
C THR A 237 21.24 -50.70 14.40
N GLY A 238 20.13 -51.45 14.46
CA GLY A 238 20.05 -52.85 14.04
C GLY A 238 19.32 -53.09 12.71
N ASN A 239 19.85 -54.05 11.93
CA ASN A 239 19.45 -54.74 10.67
C ASN A 239 18.01 -54.71 10.07
N ALA A 240 17.06 -53.91 10.56
CA ALA A 240 15.76 -53.76 9.89
C ALA A 240 15.90 -53.01 8.55
N GLU A 241 15.07 -53.37 7.57
CA GLU A 241 15.16 -52.87 6.19
C GLU A 241 14.84 -51.35 6.14
N ARG A 242 15.87 -50.54 5.88
CA ARG A 242 15.75 -49.09 5.80
C ARG A 242 15.14 -48.67 4.46
N VAL A 243 13.98 -48.03 4.50
CA VAL A 243 13.35 -47.48 3.30
C VAL A 243 13.52 -45.96 3.29
N ALA A 244 14.40 -45.45 2.43
CA ALA A 244 14.57 -44.01 2.24
C ALA A 244 13.27 -43.33 1.79
N ASN A 245 13.11 -42.05 2.10
CA ASN A 245 12.03 -41.22 1.60
C ASN A 245 12.11 -41.12 0.08
N LYS A 246 10.95 -41.27 -0.57
CA LYS A 246 10.77 -41.04 -2.00
C LYS A 246 10.61 -39.54 -2.27
N ALA A 247 10.68 -39.18 -3.54
CA ALA A 247 10.61 -37.79 -4.00
C ALA A 247 9.39 -37.00 -3.46
N ASP A 248 8.20 -37.63 -3.40
CA ASP A 248 6.96 -37.00 -2.95
C ASP A 248 6.68 -37.16 -1.44
N ASP A 249 7.52 -37.90 -0.72
CA ASP A 249 7.43 -37.99 0.74
C ASP A 249 7.81 -36.62 1.35
N ILE A 250 7.15 -36.25 2.46
CA ILE A 250 7.51 -35.04 3.21
C ILE A 250 8.86 -35.31 3.90
N GLY A 251 9.90 -34.60 3.47
CA GLY A 251 11.23 -34.70 4.06
C GLY A 251 11.40 -33.76 5.25
N LEU A 252 10.78 -32.57 5.18
CA LEU A 252 10.97 -31.51 6.16
C LEU A 252 9.65 -30.79 6.44
N ILE A 253 9.39 -30.48 7.71
CA ILE A 253 8.33 -29.61 8.17
C ILE A 253 8.97 -28.39 8.82
N LEU A 254 8.52 -27.20 8.42
CA LEU A 254 8.94 -25.92 9.01
C LEU A 254 7.72 -25.09 9.38
N PHE A 255 7.93 -24.14 10.29
CA PHE A 255 6.88 -23.24 10.76
C PHE A 255 7.07 -21.82 10.21
N THR A 256 5.96 -21.15 9.92
CA THR A 256 5.93 -19.73 9.54
C THR A 256 4.94 -18.98 10.38
N ASN A 257 5.30 -17.79 10.89
CA ASN A 257 4.37 -16.93 11.60
C ASN A 257 3.31 -16.38 10.64
N GLY A 258 2.06 -16.83 10.78
CA GLY A 258 0.94 -16.31 9.99
C GLY A 258 0.57 -14.88 10.40
N THR A 259 -0.02 -14.11 9.49
CA THR A 259 -0.51 -12.75 9.79
C THR A 259 -1.64 -12.72 10.85
N SER A 260 -2.18 -13.88 11.21
CA SER A 260 -3.21 -14.12 12.24
C SER A 260 -2.64 -14.37 13.65
N GLY A 261 -1.31 -14.47 13.81
CA GLY A 261 -0.67 -14.77 15.10
C GLY A 261 -0.50 -16.27 15.39
N THR A 262 -1.14 -17.17 14.64
CA THR A 262 -0.91 -18.61 14.70
C THR A 262 0.12 -19.05 13.65
N LYS A 263 1.07 -19.91 14.05
CA LYS A 263 2.05 -20.48 13.12
C LYS A 263 1.34 -21.39 12.11
N LYS A 264 1.75 -21.33 10.85
CA LYS A 264 1.34 -22.29 9.81
C LYS A 264 2.44 -23.34 9.64
N VAL A 265 2.04 -24.56 9.29
CA VAL A 265 2.93 -25.71 9.05
C VAL A 265 3.19 -25.81 7.55
N VAL A 266 4.46 -25.70 7.15
CA VAL A 266 4.91 -25.75 5.76
C VAL A 266 5.58 -27.12 5.51
N PRO A 267 4.89 -28.03 4.81
CA PRO A 267 5.45 -29.31 4.40
C PRO A 267 6.33 -29.15 3.16
N LEU A 268 7.56 -29.65 3.22
CA LEU A 268 8.50 -29.68 2.11
C LEU A 268 8.78 -31.13 1.73
N THR A 269 8.44 -31.46 0.48
CA THR A 269 8.76 -32.77 -0.10
C THR A 269 10.25 -32.91 -0.34
N VAL A 270 10.76 -34.14 -0.34
CA VAL A 270 12.16 -34.41 -0.69
C VAL A 270 12.51 -33.80 -2.07
N HIS A 271 11.60 -33.88 -3.03
CA HIS A 271 11.78 -33.31 -4.36
C HIS A 271 11.87 -31.78 -4.35
N SER A 272 10.95 -31.07 -3.67
CA SER A 272 11.01 -29.60 -3.59
C SER A 272 12.31 -29.13 -2.94
N ILE A 273 12.83 -29.86 -1.94
CA ILE A 273 14.12 -29.56 -1.31
C ILE A 273 15.27 -29.73 -2.31
N ILE A 274 15.35 -30.88 -2.99
CA ILE A 274 16.41 -31.18 -3.97
C ILE A 274 16.37 -30.20 -5.16
N ALA A 275 15.18 -29.87 -5.66
CA ALA A 275 15.01 -28.88 -6.71
C ALA A 275 15.51 -27.50 -6.26
N GLY A 276 15.11 -27.07 -5.05
CA GLY A 276 15.62 -25.83 -4.44
C GLY A 276 17.14 -25.81 -4.32
N VAL A 277 17.75 -26.92 -3.87
CA VAL A 277 19.22 -27.07 -3.82
C VAL A 277 19.86 -26.94 -5.20
N ALA A 278 19.29 -27.59 -6.22
CA ALA A 278 19.81 -27.52 -7.59
C ALA A 278 19.84 -26.07 -8.12
N PHE A 279 18.79 -25.29 -7.84
CA PHE A 279 18.69 -23.89 -8.23
C PHE A 279 19.64 -22.98 -7.44
N VAL A 280 19.87 -23.23 -6.15
CA VAL A 280 20.87 -22.50 -5.36
C VAL A 280 22.27 -22.77 -5.89
N ILE A 281 22.63 -24.03 -6.11
CA ILE A 281 23.95 -24.40 -6.64
C ILE A 281 24.21 -23.73 -7.98
N GLU A 282 23.24 -23.74 -8.90
CA GLU A 282 23.38 -23.10 -10.21
C GLU A 282 23.47 -21.58 -10.11
N SER A 283 22.50 -20.94 -9.44
CA SER A 283 22.40 -19.47 -9.41
C SER A 283 23.54 -18.80 -8.66
N TRP A 284 24.14 -19.47 -7.68
CA TRP A 284 25.28 -18.97 -6.92
C TRP A 284 26.63 -19.52 -7.39
N GLY A 285 26.62 -20.42 -8.39
CA GLY A 285 27.83 -21.06 -8.91
C GLY A 285 28.62 -21.74 -7.79
N LEU A 286 27.95 -22.54 -6.97
CA LEU A 286 28.59 -23.27 -5.88
C LEU A 286 29.35 -24.49 -6.42
N THR A 287 30.51 -24.74 -5.84
CA THR A 287 31.47 -25.76 -6.24
C THR A 287 32.06 -26.47 -5.02
N ALA A 288 32.80 -27.55 -5.27
CA ALA A 288 33.50 -28.27 -4.21
C ALA A 288 34.62 -27.47 -3.51
N SER A 289 35.00 -26.30 -4.03
CA SER A 289 35.94 -25.39 -3.36
C SER A 289 35.27 -24.39 -2.41
N ASP A 290 33.94 -24.31 -2.41
CA ASP A 290 33.22 -23.33 -1.61
C ASP A 290 33.04 -23.80 -0.15
N ILE A 291 33.32 -22.87 0.75
CA ILE A 291 33.15 -23.00 2.19
C ILE A 291 32.12 -21.95 2.63
N CYS A 292 30.95 -22.42 3.05
CA CYS A 292 29.88 -21.60 3.62
C CYS A 292 30.17 -21.32 5.10
N LEU A 293 30.13 -20.05 5.50
CA LEU A 293 30.10 -19.65 6.91
C LEU A 293 28.62 -19.52 7.34
N ASN A 294 28.11 -20.52 8.05
CA ASN A 294 26.73 -20.53 8.51
C ASN A 294 26.59 -20.02 9.95
N MET A 295 25.94 -18.87 10.09
CA MET A 295 25.50 -18.31 11.37
C MET A 295 23.97 -18.24 11.51
N MET A 296 23.25 -18.82 10.54
CA MET A 296 21.80 -18.86 10.53
C MET A 296 21.29 -20.10 11.27
N PRO A 297 20.17 -19.99 12.02
CA PRO A 297 19.59 -21.14 12.68
C PRO A 297 19.09 -22.20 11.70
N LEU A 298 19.25 -23.48 12.06
CA LEU A 298 18.87 -24.62 11.22
C LEU A 298 17.41 -25.07 11.36
N TYR A 299 16.58 -24.29 12.05
CA TYR A 299 15.11 -24.37 12.01
C TYR A 299 14.50 -23.38 10.99
N HIS A 300 15.33 -22.75 10.15
CA HIS A 300 14.89 -21.93 9.02
C HIS A 300 15.29 -22.57 7.69
N VAL A 301 14.42 -22.45 6.67
CA VAL A 301 14.66 -23.01 5.34
C VAL A 301 15.96 -22.51 4.72
N GLY A 302 16.35 -21.25 4.95
CA GLY A 302 17.59 -20.69 4.44
C GLY A 302 18.82 -21.34 5.08
N GLY A 303 18.79 -21.57 6.39
CA GLY A 303 19.86 -22.30 7.08
C GLY A 303 20.02 -23.72 6.55
N LEU A 304 18.91 -24.44 6.31
CA LEU A 304 18.96 -25.81 5.80
C LEU A 304 19.30 -25.88 4.30
N VAL A 305 18.44 -25.33 3.43
CA VAL A 305 18.57 -25.47 1.97
C VAL A 305 19.79 -24.74 1.44
N ARG A 306 19.98 -23.47 1.82
CA ARG A 306 21.09 -22.65 1.29
C ARG A 306 22.40 -22.96 2.01
N ASN A 307 22.41 -23.06 3.34
CA ASN A 307 23.67 -23.11 4.09
C ASN A 307 24.13 -24.51 4.47
N ILE A 308 23.28 -25.55 4.41
CA ILE A 308 23.69 -26.94 4.70
C ILE A 308 23.62 -27.80 3.43
N PHE A 309 22.42 -27.96 2.86
CA PHE A 309 22.21 -28.90 1.77
C PHE A 309 22.94 -28.49 0.49
N ALA A 310 22.85 -27.22 0.07
CA ALA A 310 23.51 -26.78 -1.17
C ALA A 310 25.05 -26.86 -1.15
N PRO A 311 25.77 -26.40 -0.09
CA PRO A 311 27.22 -26.59 0.03
C PRO A 311 27.60 -28.06 -0.04
N ILE A 312 26.98 -28.90 0.79
CA ILE A 312 27.31 -30.32 0.88
C ILE A 312 27.02 -31.03 -0.44
N PHE A 313 25.90 -30.73 -1.10
CA PHE A 313 25.51 -31.40 -2.34
C PHE A 313 26.28 -30.88 -3.57
N SER A 314 26.92 -29.72 -3.47
CA SER A 314 27.91 -29.23 -4.44
C SER A 314 29.32 -29.82 -4.23
N GLY A 315 29.51 -30.61 -3.17
CA GLY A 315 30.81 -31.15 -2.74
C GLY A 315 31.68 -30.17 -1.94
N GLY A 316 31.11 -29.03 -1.55
CA GLY A 316 31.74 -28.04 -0.69
C GLY A 316 31.44 -28.30 0.80
N SER A 317 31.75 -27.33 1.66
CA SER A 317 31.63 -27.51 3.12
C SER A 317 30.93 -26.35 3.81
N THR A 318 30.42 -26.61 5.02
CA THR A 318 29.83 -25.57 5.87
C THR A 318 30.47 -25.54 7.24
N VAL A 319 30.85 -24.35 7.68
CA VAL A 319 31.16 -24.04 9.09
C VAL A 319 29.86 -23.76 9.83
N CYS A 320 29.52 -24.62 10.79
CA CYS A 320 28.28 -24.53 11.56
C CYS A 320 28.53 -23.78 12.88
N CYS A 321 28.34 -22.46 12.86
CA CYS A 321 28.45 -21.66 14.08
C CYS A 321 27.21 -21.85 14.98
N PRO A 322 27.38 -21.85 16.32
CA PRO A 322 26.27 -22.03 17.26
C PRO A 322 25.28 -20.86 17.21
N SER A 323 25.79 -19.65 17.03
CA SER A 323 25.01 -18.43 16.89
C SER A 323 25.83 -17.33 16.22
N PHE A 324 25.19 -16.23 15.85
CA PHE A 324 25.87 -15.08 15.28
C PHE A 324 26.63 -14.29 16.37
N TYR A 325 27.94 -14.15 16.18
CA TYR A 325 28.80 -13.20 16.89
C TYR A 325 29.80 -12.60 15.89
N ALA A 326 29.94 -11.27 15.88
CA ALA A 326 30.81 -10.57 14.93
C ALA A 326 32.28 -10.98 15.06
N ASN A 327 32.77 -11.13 16.29
CA ASN A 327 34.14 -11.59 16.55
C ASN A 327 34.38 -12.99 15.97
N LEU A 328 33.48 -13.93 16.25
CA LEU A 328 33.57 -15.29 15.72
C LEU A 328 33.54 -15.32 14.18
N PHE A 329 32.78 -14.40 13.55
CA PHE A 329 32.75 -14.29 12.09
C PHE A 329 34.15 -14.00 11.55
N TRP A 330 34.82 -13.00 12.11
CA TRP A 330 36.16 -12.61 11.68
C TRP A 330 37.22 -13.64 12.04
N ASP A 331 37.11 -14.28 13.22
CA ASP A 331 38.02 -15.36 13.62
C ASP A 331 37.94 -16.54 12.63
N VAL A 332 36.72 -16.94 12.20
CA VAL A 332 36.52 -18.00 11.20
C VAL A 332 36.94 -17.55 9.79
N ALA A 333 36.63 -16.31 9.40
CA ALA A 333 37.03 -15.76 8.10
C ALA A 333 38.56 -15.69 7.96
N GLU A 334 39.28 -15.47 9.05
CA GLU A 334 40.74 -15.49 9.09
C GLU A 334 41.32 -16.90 9.06
N THR A 335 40.81 -17.80 9.92
CA THR A 335 41.41 -19.13 10.15
C THR A 335 40.99 -20.16 9.10
N ILE A 336 39.68 -20.31 8.87
CA ILE A 336 39.11 -21.30 7.95
C ILE A 336 39.01 -20.72 6.52
N GLN A 337 39.07 -19.41 6.37
CA GLN A 337 39.00 -18.70 5.08
C GLN A 337 37.73 -19.06 4.28
N SER A 338 36.58 -18.96 4.94
CA SER A 338 35.28 -19.15 4.29
C SER A 338 35.14 -18.29 3.04
N THR A 339 34.43 -18.82 2.03
CA THR A 339 34.29 -18.19 0.71
C THR A 339 33.00 -17.41 0.55
N TRP A 340 31.97 -17.68 1.36
CA TRP A 340 30.73 -16.94 1.32
C TRP A 340 29.92 -17.10 2.62
N TYR A 341 28.98 -16.20 2.84
CA TYR A 341 28.04 -16.27 3.96
C TYR A 341 26.66 -15.74 3.57
N TYR A 342 25.66 -16.09 4.36
CA TYR A 342 24.26 -15.69 4.18
C TYR A 342 23.73 -15.04 5.46
N ALA A 343 23.27 -13.79 5.37
CA ALA A 343 22.95 -12.99 6.55
C ALA A 343 21.79 -12.00 6.29
N SER A 344 21.19 -11.52 7.37
CA SER A 344 20.20 -10.43 7.31
C SER A 344 20.87 -9.06 7.16
N PRO A 345 20.15 -8.00 6.70
CA PRO A 345 20.70 -6.64 6.68
C PRO A 345 21.30 -6.19 8.02
N SER A 346 20.61 -6.48 9.13
CA SER A 346 21.07 -6.18 10.49
C SER A 346 22.43 -6.82 10.78
N THR A 347 22.57 -8.10 10.42
CA THR A 347 23.77 -8.89 10.61
C THR A 347 24.92 -8.40 9.73
N HIS A 348 24.64 -8.04 8.46
CA HIS A 348 25.63 -7.44 7.56
C HIS A 348 26.23 -6.16 8.12
N SER A 349 25.39 -5.26 8.65
CA SER A 349 25.84 -4.01 9.27
C SER A 349 26.79 -4.25 10.45
N ILE A 350 26.48 -5.22 11.31
CA ILE A 350 27.35 -5.59 12.45
C ILE A 350 28.68 -6.16 11.96
N ILE A 351 28.68 -7.01 10.93
CA ILE A 351 29.90 -7.57 10.34
C ILE A 351 30.81 -6.46 9.77
N ILE A 352 30.22 -5.52 9.02
CA ILE A 352 30.97 -4.39 8.44
C ILE A 352 31.53 -3.48 9.53
N ALA A 353 30.74 -3.17 10.57
CA ALA A 353 31.19 -2.33 11.66
C ALA A 353 32.43 -2.92 12.38
N GLU A 354 32.45 -4.24 12.59
CA GLU A 354 33.57 -4.95 13.22
C GLU A 354 34.80 -5.06 12.30
N ALA A 355 34.60 -4.97 10.97
CA ALA A 355 35.69 -5.09 10.00
C ALA A 355 36.82 -4.07 10.24
N ALA A 356 36.46 -2.85 10.64
CA ALA A 356 37.41 -1.77 10.92
C ALA A 356 38.38 -2.10 12.08
N ALA A 357 37.94 -2.93 13.04
CA ALA A 357 38.77 -3.39 14.16
C ALA A 357 39.60 -4.64 13.83
N ARG A 358 39.38 -5.26 12.66
CA ARG A 358 39.97 -6.55 12.26
C ARG A 358 40.67 -6.50 10.88
N PRO A 359 41.62 -5.56 10.64
CA PRO A 359 42.22 -5.37 9.31
C PRO A 359 43.00 -6.59 8.79
N GLU A 360 43.69 -7.34 9.65
CA GLU A 360 44.42 -8.55 9.24
C GLU A 360 43.48 -9.69 8.79
N ALA A 361 42.39 -9.90 9.52
CA ALA A 361 41.36 -10.87 9.16
C ALA A 361 40.69 -10.48 7.84
N LEU A 362 40.41 -9.19 7.63
CA LEU A 362 39.87 -8.67 6.37
C LEU A 362 40.80 -8.94 5.19
N LEU A 363 42.11 -8.70 5.34
CA LEU A 363 43.11 -8.98 4.31
C LEU A 363 43.22 -10.47 3.95
N LYS A 364 43.00 -11.37 4.92
CA LYS A 364 43.01 -12.83 4.71
C LYS A 364 41.67 -13.38 4.24
N SER A 365 40.60 -12.59 4.26
CA SER A 365 39.25 -13.01 3.90
C SER A 365 39.20 -13.46 2.44
N ARG A 366 38.51 -14.57 2.18
CA ARG A 366 38.24 -15.10 0.83
C ARG A 366 36.78 -14.97 0.41
N ILE A 367 36.02 -14.14 1.11
CA ILE A 367 34.59 -13.96 0.85
C ILE A 367 34.40 -13.41 -0.56
N ARG A 368 33.94 -14.28 -1.47
CA ARG A 368 33.59 -13.95 -2.86
C ARG A 368 32.12 -13.64 -3.05
N LEU A 369 31.24 -14.15 -2.18
CA LEU A 369 29.80 -13.85 -2.17
C LEU A 369 29.34 -13.38 -0.79
N ALA A 370 28.63 -12.25 -0.74
CA ALA A 370 27.85 -11.81 0.42
C ALA A 370 26.36 -11.90 0.07
N CYS A 371 25.67 -12.91 0.62
CA CYS A 371 24.30 -13.22 0.24
C CYS A 371 23.30 -12.68 1.28
N ASN A 372 22.28 -11.94 0.85
CA ASN A 372 21.31 -11.32 1.75
C ASN A 372 20.04 -12.17 1.94
N ALA A 373 19.55 -12.17 3.17
CA ALA A 373 18.41 -12.93 3.69
C ALA A 373 17.39 -12.05 4.41
N ALA A 374 16.18 -12.59 4.62
CA ALA A 374 15.22 -12.17 5.65
C ALA A 374 14.69 -10.71 5.60
N GLY A 375 15.13 -9.88 4.65
CA GLY A 375 14.65 -8.50 4.46
C GLY A 375 15.24 -7.86 3.20
N GLY A 376 14.69 -6.69 2.82
CA GLY A 376 15.22 -5.89 1.72
C GLY A 376 16.63 -5.39 2.04
N LEU A 377 17.56 -5.56 1.10
CA LEU A 377 18.91 -5.03 1.23
C LEU A 377 18.93 -3.59 0.70
N LEU A 378 19.24 -2.63 1.57
CA LEU A 378 19.40 -1.25 1.15
C LEU A 378 20.60 -1.11 0.20
N PRO A 379 20.48 -0.40 -0.93
CA PRO A 379 21.61 -0.13 -1.84
C PRO A 379 22.86 0.38 -1.12
N SER A 380 22.70 1.31 -0.18
CA SER A 380 23.81 1.85 0.62
C SER A 380 24.59 0.76 1.39
N LEU A 381 23.89 -0.21 2.00
CA LEU A 381 24.53 -1.34 2.68
C LEU A 381 25.15 -2.33 1.69
N ALA A 382 24.52 -2.54 0.53
CA ALA A 382 25.07 -3.39 -0.53
C ALA A 382 26.41 -2.85 -1.06
N TYR A 383 26.51 -1.54 -1.27
CA TYR A 383 27.77 -0.90 -1.67
C TYR A 383 28.85 -1.08 -0.60
N GLN A 384 28.53 -0.90 0.69
CA GLN A 384 29.48 -1.16 1.76
C GLN A 384 29.97 -2.61 1.79
N LEU A 385 29.09 -3.59 1.57
CA LEU A 385 29.48 -5.00 1.51
C LEU A 385 30.43 -5.26 0.36
N ARG A 386 30.11 -4.76 -0.83
CA ARG A 386 30.97 -4.85 -2.02
C ARG A 386 32.33 -4.22 -1.74
N ASP A 387 32.37 -3.01 -1.20
CA ASP A 387 33.61 -2.26 -1.01
C ASP A 387 34.46 -2.84 0.12
N THR A 388 33.84 -3.39 1.16
CA THR A 388 34.55 -4.02 2.28
C THR A 388 35.20 -5.33 1.85
N PHE A 389 34.45 -6.23 1.21
CA PHE A 389 34.93 -7.59 0.87
C PHE A 389 35.49 -7.72 -0.55
N ASN A 390 35.30 -6.72 -1.41
CA ASN A 390 35.53 -6.81 -2.85
C ASN A 390 34.83 -8.04 -3.48
N CYS A 391 33.56 -8.23 -3.13
CA CYS A 391 32.79 -9.45 -3.43
C CYS A 391 31.54 -9.16 -4.26
N VAL A 392 30.91 -10.23 -4.78
CA VAL A 392 29.58 -10.14 -5.40
C VAL A 392 28.53 -10.15 -4.29
N VAL A 393 27.71 -9.09 -4.26
CA VAL A 393 26.61 -8.97 -3.29
C VAL A 393 25.32 -9.47 -3.92
N LEU A 394 24.70 -10.48 -3.32
CA LEU A 394 23.53 -11.16 -3.85
C LEU A 394 22.28 -10.87 -3.00
N PRO A 395 21.51 -9.81 -3.31
CA PRO A 395 20.17 -9.60 -2.76
C PRO A 395 19.25 -10.71 -3.24
N SER A 396 19.11 -11.79 -2.47
CA SER A 396 18.29 -12.94 -2.86
C SER A 396 16.89 -12.88 -2.22
N TYR A 397 15.90 -13.46 -2.88
CA TYR A 397 14.53 -13.57 -2.40
C TYR A 397 14.06 -15.03 -2.36
N GLY A 398 13.29 -15.35 -1.33
CA GLY A 398 12.76 -16.68 -1.08
C GLY A 398 12.03 -16.73 0.26
N MET A 399 11.21 -17.75 0.43
CA MET A 399 10.40 -17.99 1.63
C MET A 399 10.34 -19.49 1.96
N THR A 400 9.76 -19.86 3.09
CA THR A 400 9.65 -21.28 3.48
C THR A 400 8.85 -22.08 2.46
N GLU A 401 7.81 -21.47 1.89
CA GLU A 401 6.91 -22.05 0.90
C GLU A 401 7.54 -22.20 -0.50
N CYS A 402 8.63 -21.47 -0.79
CA CYS A 402 9.37 -21.56 -2.04
C CYS A 402 10.80 -21.03 -1.86
N MET A 403 11.80 -21.93 -1.90
CA MET A 403 13.21 -21.59 -1.72
C MET A 403 14.08 -22.26 -2.78
N PRO A 404 14.80 -21.52 -3.64
CA PRO A 404 14.80 -20.05 -3.82
C PRO A 404 13.64 -19.55 -4.70
N ILE A 405 13.41 -18.24 -4.74
CA ILE A 405 12.53 -17.59 -5.73
C ILE A 405 13.37 -16.85 -6.77
N SER A 406 14.15 -15.85 -6.35
CA SER A 406 14.96 -15.03 -7.25
C SER A 406 16.33 -14.67 -6.64
N THR A 407 17.32 -14.44 -7.50
CA THR A 407 18.62 -13.85 -7.15
C THR A 407 19.20 -13.19 -8.40
N PRO A 408 20.06 -12.17 -8.27
CA PRO A 408 20.79 -11.65 -9.42
C PRO A 408 21.77 -12.68 -9.99
N PRO A 409 22.10 -12.59 -11.29
CA PRO A 409 23.22 -13.30 -11.90
C PRO A 409 24.57 -13.02 -11.21
N LEU A 410 25.56 -13.90 -11.39
CA LEU A 410 26.89 -13.75 -10.76
C LEU A 410 27.74 -12.60 -11.29
N ASP A 411 27.43 -12.13 -12.50
CA ASP A 411 28.05 -10.95 -13.11
C ASP A 411 27.36 -9.64 -12.69
N TYR A 412 26.34 -9.68 -11.83
CA TYR A 412 25.70 -8.51 -11.25
C TYR A 412 26.70 -7.62 -10.49
N ARG A 413 26.63 -6.30 -10.70
CA ARG A 413 27.58 -5.33 -10.13
C ARG A 413 26.91 -4.19 -9.38
N LEU A 414 25.72 -4.44 -8.81
CA LEU A 414 24.88 -3.41 -8.17
C LEU A 414 24.47 -2.30 -9.15
N ASP A 415 24.48 -2.60 -10.45
CA ASP A 415 24.10 -1.74 -11.56
C ASP A 415 22.58 -1.53 -11.67
N ARG A 416 21.79 -2.30 -10.92
CA ARG A 416 20.32 -2.18 -10.80
C ARG A 416 19.93 -2.17 -9.33
N GLU A 417 19.70 -1.00 -8.76
CA GLU A 417 19.45 -0.88 -7.32
C GLU A 417 18.11 -1.48 -6.88
N GLY A 418 18.06 -2.08 -5.68
CA GLY A 418 16.81 -2.51 -5.03
C GLY A 418 16.14 -3.77 -5.59
N THR A 419 16.75 -4.44 -6.58
CA THR A 419 16.21 -5.70 -7.14
C THR A 419 16.73 -6.94 -6.40
N PRO A 420 15.87 -7.93 -6.10
CA PRO A 420 16.32 -9.28 -5.76
C PRO A 420 16.67 -10.15 -6.99
N GLY A 421 16.83 -9.55 -8.17
CA GLY A 421 17.24 -10.22 -9.40
C GLY A 421 16.10 -10.87 -10.17
N ILE A 422 16.44 -11.94 -10.88
CA ILE A 422 15.55 -12.69 -11.79
C ILE A 422 15.14 -14.02 -11.16
N SER A 423 14.09 -14.64 -11.68
CA SER A 423 13.70 -15.97 -11.19
C SER A 423 14.80 -17.01 -11.39
N THR A 424 15.02 -17.85 -10.38
CA THR A 424 16.08 -18.87 -10.36
C THR A 424 15.56 -20.30 -10.43
N GLY A 425 14.24 -20.49 -10.40
CA GLY A 425 13.61 -21.80 -10.32
C GLY A 425 12.14 -21.74 -10.74
N PRO A 426 11.26 -21.19 -9.88
CA PRO A 426 9.84 -21.18 -10.17
C PRO A 426 9.52 -20.22 -11.31
N GLU A 427 8.35 -20.37 -11.91
CA GLU A 427 7.76 -19.28 -12.68
C GLU A 427 7.43 -18.14 -11.74
N LEU A 428 7.68 -16.91 -12.20
CA LEU A 428 7.48 -15.69 -11.43
C LEU A 428 6.64 -14.73 -12.27
N THR A 429 5.57 -14.21 -11.71
CA THR A 429 4.70 -13.24 -12.37
C THR A 429 4.14 -12.23 -11.37
N ILE A 430 3.61 -11.12 -11.88
CA ILE A 430 2.91 -10.10 -11.10
C ILE A 430 1.44 -10.16 -11.50
N LEU A 431 0.56 -10.48 -10.55
CA LEU A 431 -0.90 -10.53 -10.78
C LEU A 431 -1.60 -9.34 -10.12
N ASP A 432 -2.60 -8.79 -10.79
CA ASP A 432 -3.55 -7.88 -10.15
C ASP A 432 -4.56 -8.64 -9.27
N TRP A 433 -5.51 -7.90 -8.70
CA TRP A 433 -6.61 -8.46 -7.90
C TRP A 433 -7.70 -9.14 -8.74
N SER A 434 -7.64 -9.03 -10.07
CA SER A 434 -8.52 -9.70 -11.03
C SER A 434 -7.91 -10.99 -11.58
N GLU A 435 -6.79 -11.46 -11.01
CA GLU A 435 -6.02 -12.64 -11.44
C GLU A 435 -5.44 -12.50 -12.87
N GLN A 436 -5.23 -11.27 -13.34
CA GLN A 436 -4.57 -11.01 -14.62
C GLN A 436 -3.11 -10.61 -14.42
N THR A 437 -2.25 -11.10 -15.29
CA THR A 437 -0.85 -10.66 -15.35
C THR A 437 -0.81 -9.19 -15.74
N VAL A 438 -0.12 -8.38 -14.95
CA VAL A 438 0.13 -6.98 -15.27
C VAL A 438 1.51 -6.83 -15.90
N THR A 439 1.60 -6.01 -16.94
CA THR A 439 2.84 -5.64 -17.60
C THR A 439 3.34 -4.27 -17.11
N ASN A 440 4.61 -3.97 -17.36
CA ASN A 440 5.21 -2.63 -17.32
C ASN A 440 5.11 -1.91 -15.97
N SER A 441 6.01 -2.21 -15.05
CA SER A 441 6.28 -1.40 -13.83
C SER A 441 5.07 -1.12 -12.93
N THR A 442 3.96 -1.84 -13.14
CA THR A 442 2.74 -1.71 -12.34
C THR A 442 2.86 -2.63 -11.13
N VAL A 443 2.63 -2.07 -9.95
CA VAL A 443 2.68 -2.83 -8.70
C VAL A 443 1.50 -3.78 -8.61
N GLY A 444 1.79 -5.06 -8.39
CA GLY A 444 0.80 -6.10 -8.13
C GLY A 444 1.33 -7.14 -7.15
N ARG A 445 0.63 -8.26 -7.05
CA ARG A 445 0.98 -9.38 -6.17
C ARG A 445 2.06 -10.23 -6.82
N ILE A 446 3.12 -10.52 -6.07
CA ILE A 446 4.18 -11.41 -6.52
C ILE A 446 3.66 -12.85 -6.38
N CYS A 447 3.54 -13.54 -7.50
CA CYS A 447 3.01 -14.90 -7.57
C CYS A 447 4.02 -15.85 -8.19
N VAL A 448 4.12 -17.07 -7.65
CA VAL A 448 5.04 -18.11 -8.12
C VAL A 448 4.36 -19.44 -8.40
N ARG A 449 4.86 -20.21 -9.37
CA ARG A 449 4.32 -21.53 -9.74
C ARG A 449 5.44 -22.47 -10.19
N GLY A 450 5.25 -23.77 -10.01
CA GLY A 450 6.23 -24.79 -10.41
C GLY A 450 7.27 -25.08 -9.34
N GLU A 451 8.31 -25.84 -9.67
CA GLU A 451 9.36 -26.22 -8.71
C GLU A 451 10.18 -24.98 -8.30
N PRO A 452 10.49 -24.76 -7.00
CA PRO A 452 10.31 -25.65 -5.85
C PRO A 452 9.13 -25.28 -4.91
N VAL A 453 8.03 -24.73 -5.44
CA VAL A 453 6.86 -24.33 -4.63
C VAL A 453 6.27 -25.53 -3.87
N PHE A 454 5.99 -25.34 -2.58
CA PHE A 454 5.37 -26.33 -1.69
C PHE A 454 3.95 -26.75 -2.13
N PRO A 455 3.41 -27.89 -1.65
CA PRO A 455 2.09 -28.38 -2.08
C PRO A 455 0.89 -27.65 -1.42
N GLY A 456 1.11 -26.80 -0.42
CA GLY A 456 0.10 -26.17 0.43
C GLY A 456 0.37 -26.36 1.92
N TYR A 457 -0.32 -25.61 2.77
CA TYR A 457 -0.08 -25.69 4.23
C TYR A 457 -0.66 -26.99 4.81
N LEU A 458 0.10 -27.69 5.65
CA LEU A 458 -0.36 -28.94 6.25
C LEU A 458 -1.34 -28.64 7.40
N ARG A 459 -2.51 -29.27 7.34
CA ARG A 459 -3.51 -29.23 8.42
C ARG A 459 -3.34 -30.43 9.37
N PRO A 460 -3.84 -30.34 10.62
CA PRO A 460 -3.78 -31.44 11.57
C PRO A 460 -4.46 -32.74 11.10
N ASP A 461 -5.39 -32.67 10.15
CA ASP A 461 -6.07 -33.82 9.56
C ASP A 461 -5.27 -34.50 8.43
N GLY A 462 -4.08 -33.97 8.10
CA GLY A 462 -3.22 -34.45 7.02
C GLY A 462 -3.56 -33.90 5.63
N THR A 463 -4.56 -33.02 5.50
CA THR A 463 -4.90 -32.37 4.24
C THR A 463 -4.08 -31.10 3.99
N TYR A 464 -3.98 -30.68 2.73
CA TYR A 464 -3.31 -29.43 2.35
C TYR A 464 -4.32 -28.29 2.21
N ASP A 465 -4.06 -27.17 2.89
CA ASP A 465 -4.71 -25.90 2.63
C ASP A 465 -4.10 -25.24 1.39
N LYS A 466 -4.87 -25.22 0.30
CA LYS A 466 -4.51 -24.59 -0.96
C LYS A 466 -5.18 -23.23 -1.18
N SER A 467 -5.81 -22.63 -0.17
CA SER A 467 -6.39 -21.29 -0.28
C SER A 467 -5.44 -20.18 -0.76
N PRO A 468 -4.11 -20.25 -0.56
CA PRO A 468 -3.18 -19.27 -1.13
C PRO A 468 -2.90 -19.46 -2.63
N PHE A 469 -3.41 -20.54 -3.23
CA PHE A 469 -3.24 -20.82 -4.65
C PHE A 469 -4.49 -20.43 -5.42
N ASN A 470 -4.32 -19.79 -6.58
CA ASN A 470 -5.43 -19.52 -7.48
C ASN A 470 -5.76 -20.75 -8.37
N GLU A 471 -6.84 -20.65 -9.15
CA GLU A 471 -7.25 -21.75 -10.06
C GLU A 471 -6.18 -22.11 -11.10
N ALA A 472 -5.28 -21.19 -11.43
CA ALA A 472 -4.20 -21.39 -12.39
C ALA A 472 -2.92 -21.98 -11.75
N GLY A 473 -2.97 -22.31 -10.45
CA GLY A 473 -1.87 -22.92 -9.70
C GLY A 473 -0.81 -21.95 -9.22
N TRP A 474 -1.03 -20.63 -9.33
CA TRP A 474 -0.14 -19.62 -8.80
C TRP A 474 -0.29 -19.50 -7.29
N PHE A 475 0.82 -19.61 -6.58
CA PHE A 475 0.92 -19.31 -5.16
C PHE A 475 1.11 -17.81 -4.95
N ASP A 476 0.21 -17.18 -4.20
CA ASP A 476 0.34 -15.80 -3.75
C ASP A 476 1.32 -15.73 -2.56
N THR A 477 2.46 -15.07 -2.77
CA THR A 477 3.51 -14.92 -1.76
C THR A 477 3.08 -13.99 -0.61
N GLY A 478 2.05 -13.15 -0.84
CA GLY A 478 1.63 -12.07 0.05
C GLY A 478 2.49 -10.80 -0.03
N ASP A 479 3.57 -10.84 -0.82
CA ASP A 479 4.45 -9.71 -1.09
C ASP A 479 4.00 -8.97 -2.38
N LEU A 480 4.23 -7.66 -2.44
CA LEU A 480 3.91 -6.80 -3.58
C LEU A 480 5.18 -6.36 -4.29
N GLY A 481 5.07 -6.19 -5.61
CA GLY A 481 6.17 -5.76 -6.44
C GLY A 481 5.77 -5.54 -7.88
N TYR A 482 6.75 -5.18 -8.69
CA TYR A 482 6.63 -5.10 -10.14
C TYR A 482 7.81 -5.81 -10.81
N MET A 483 7.69 -6.06 -12.10
CA MET A 483 8.75 -6.62 -12.93
C MET A 483 9.06 -5.64 -14.06
N ASN A 484 10.33 -5.45 -14.37
CA ASN A 484 10.75 -4.67 -15.53
C ASN A 484 10.77 -5.51 -16.81
N ASP A 485 11.00 -4.87 -17.96
CA ASP A 485 11.01 -5.53 -19.27
C ASP A 485 12.15 -6.56 -19.43
N GLU A 486 13.18 -6.46 -18.60
CA GLU A 486 14.32 -7.40 -18.56
C GLU A 486 14.06 -8.61 -17.64
N GLY A 487 12.91 -8.67 -16.97
CA GLY A 487 12.52 -9.77 -16.08
C GLY A 487 13.04 -9.66 -14.63
N TYR A 488 13.63 -8.52 -14.26
CA TYR A 488 14.05 -8.23 -12.88
C TYR A 488 12.85 -7.88 -12.01
N LEU A 489 12.77 -8.53 -10.85
CA LEU A 489 11.75 -8.27 -9.84
C LEU A 489 12.15 -7.05 -9.00
N TYR A 490 11.17 -6.26 -8.58
CA TYR A 490 11.34 -5.18 -7.59
C TYR A 490 10.26 -5.30 -6.53
N ILE A 491 10.66 -5.51 -5.28
CA ILE A 491 9.74 -5.71 -4.16
C ILE A 491 9.41 -4.34 -3.55
N THR A 492 8.14 -3.96 -3.56
CA THR A 492 7.69 -2.66 -3.01
C THR A 492 7.30 -2.76 -1.55
N GLY A 493 6.96 -3.95 -1.06
CA GLY A 493 6.67 -4.21 0.35
C GLY A 493 5.79 -5.44 0.51
N ARG A 494 5.31 -5.68 1.74
CA ARG A 494 4.21 -6.62 1.95
C ARG A 494 2.89 -5.94 1.65
N SER A 495 1.90 -6.71 1.20
CA SER A 495 0.53 -6.22 1.00
C SER A 495 -0.07 -5.51 2.23
N LYS A 496 0.45 -5.79 3.45
CA LYS A 496 0.03 -5.17 4.72
C LYS A 496 0.99 -4.09 5.26
N GLU A 497 2.06 -3.77 4.54
CA GLU A 497 3.13 -2.84 4.94
C GLU A 497 3.34 -1.68 3.96
N VAL A 498 2.83 -1.77 2.74
CA VAL A 498 2.82 -0.65 1.78
C VAL A 498 1.93 0.46 2.34
N ILE A 499 2.39 1.70 2.20
CA ILE A 499 1.69 2.89 2.71
C ILE A 499 0.78 3.39 1.58
N ASN A 500 -0.53 3.45 1.84
CA ASN A 500 -1.50 3.96 0.88
C ASN A 500 -1.88 5.41 1.22
N ARG A 501 -1.20 6.36 0.58
CA ARG A 501 -1.42 7.79 0.79
C ARG A 501 -2.36 8.33 -0.27
N GLY A 502 -3.63 8.51 0.07
CA GLY A 502 -4.63 9.10 -0.84
C GLY A 502 -4.86 8.30 -2.14
N GLY A 503 -4.63 6.98 -2.13
CA GLY A 503 -4.71 6.11 -3.30
C GLY A 503 -3.37 5.81 -3.98
N GLU A 504 -2.30 6.51 -3.61
CA GLU A 504 -0.93 6.26 -4.09
C GLU A 504 -0.21 5.26 -3.18
N LEU A 505 0.38 4.22 -3.79
CA LEU A 505 1.16 3.19 -3.06
C LEU A 505 2.62 3.62 -2.93
N ILE A 506 3.03 3.93 -1.69
CA ILE A 506 4.39 4.36 -1.36
C ILE A 506 5.16 3.19 -0.75
N SER A 507 6.35 2.91 -1.30
CA SER A 507 7.26 1.91 -0.74
C SER A 507 8.02 2.47 0.48
N PRO A 508 7.91 1.83 1.66
CA PRO A 508 8.70 2.24 2.84
C PRO A 508 10.21 2.20 2.59
N PHE A 509 10.68 1.21 1.81
CA PHE A 509 12.11 1.01 1.55
C PHE A 509 12.73 2.14 0.72
N GLU A 510 11.97 2.73 -0.20
CA GLU A 510 12.41 3.89 -0.98
C GLU A 510 12.70 5.09 -0.08
N VAL A 511 11.79 5.34 0.88
CA VAL A 511 11.94 6.41 1.88
C VAL A 511 13.15 6.13 2.80
N GLU A 512 13.26 4.92 3.32
CA GLU A 512 14.38 4.49 4.17
C GLU A 512 15.73 4.66 3.45
N ASN A 513 15.82 4.24 2.19
CA ASN A 513 17.05 4.37 1.40
C ASN A 513 17.45 5.82 1.15
N ALA A 514 16.48 6.69 0.81
CA ALA A 514 16.74 8.10 0.58
C ALA A 514 17.32 8.78 1.85
N ILE A 515 16.75 8.46 3.02
CA ILE A 515 17.23 8.97 4.32
C ILE A 515 18.63 8.43 4.63
N MET A 516 18.85 7.13 4.49
CA MET A 516 20.16 6.52 4.79
C MET A 516 21.25 7.00 3.84
N THR A 517 20.92 7.27 2.57
CA THR A 517 21.84 7.86 1.59
C THR A 517 22.19 9.29 1.98
N ALA A 518 21.18 10.11 2.30
CA ALA A 518 21.39 11.48 2.76
C ALA A 518 22.17 11.55 4.10
N SER A 519 22.04 10.58 5.00
CA SER A 519 22.85 10.50 6.24
C SER A 519 24.34 10.24 5.98
N ARG A 520 24.71 9.75 4.79
CA ARG A 520 26.09 9.41 4.43
C ARG A 520 26.77 10.43 3.52
N ALA A 521 26.01 11.31 2.89
CA ALA A 521 26.53 12.35 2.02
C ALA A 521 27.13 13.49 2.85
N ILE A 522 28.40 13.84 2.61
CA ILE A 522 29.17 14.81 3.43
C ILE A 522 28.55 16.23 3.41
N ASP A 523 27.92 16.59 2.28
CA ASP A 523 27.26 17.86 2.03
C ASP A 523 25.81 17.92 2.55
N SER A 524 25.29 16.80 3.06
CA SER A 524 23.93 16.72 3.57
C SER A 524 23.81 17.27 5.00
N PRO A 525 22.71 18.00 5.33
CA PRO A 525 22.49 18.55 6.67
C PRO A 525 22.22 17.48 7.73
N ILE A 526 22.02 16.22 7.32
CA ILE A 526 21.82 15.06 8.20
C ILE A 526 23.03 14.12 8.24
N TYR A 527 24.17 14.54 7.69
CA TYR A 527 25.40 13.74 7.64
C TYR A 527 25.82 13.23 9.03
N GLY A 528 25.92 11.90 9.18
CA GLY A 528 26.33 11.27 10.43
C GLY A 528 25.33 11.42 11.58
N ARG A 529 24.09 11.85 11.32
CA ARG A 529 23.05 12.10 12.34
C ARG A 529 21.95 11.05 12.40
N VAL A 530 21.90 10.14 11.43
CA VAL A 530 20.93 9.02 11.40
C VAL A 530 21.68 7.70 11.27
N ALA A 531 21.58 6.84 12.28
CA ALA A 531 22.18 5.50 12.31
C ALA A 531 21.30 4.47 11.60
N GLN A 532 19.99 4.52 11.83
CA GLN A 532 19.00 3.62 11.25
C GLN A 532 17.68 4.38 11.01
N ALA A 533 16.92 3.94 10.01
CA ALA A 533 15.62 4.48 9.65
C ALA A 533 14.62 3.35 9.35
N LEU A 534 13.37 3.49 9.78
CA LEU A 534 12.29 2.53 9.48
C LEU A 534 11.00 3.27 9.16
N ALA A 535 10.52 3.17 7.92
CA ALA A 535 9.30 3.81 7.45
C ALA A 535 8.09 2.89 7.66
N PHE A 536 6.94 3.48 7.99
CA PHE A 536 5.69 2.79 8.26
C PHE A 536 4.48 3.71 8.04
N SER A 537 3.27 3.14 7.95
CA SER A 537 2.05 3.94 7.81
C SER A 537 1.58 4.51 9.16
N ALA A 538 1.12 5.76 9.11
CA ALA A 538 0.38 6.41 10.18
C ALA A 538 -0.93 6.99 9.64
N SER A 539 -1.97 7.06 10.48
CA SER A 539 -3.30 7.50 10.06
C SER A 539 -3.35 9.00 9.76
N HIS A 540 -4.06 9.38 8.70
CA HIS A 540 -4.34 10.75 8.31
C HIS A 540 -5.84 10.95 8.03
N ASP A 541 -6.39 12.10 8.42
CA ASP A 541 -7.83 12.40 8.33
C ASP A 541 -8.38 12.45 6.89
N VAL A 542 -7.65 13.08 5.96
CA VAL A 542 -7.99 13.20 4.55
C VAL A 542 -7.34 12.11 3.70
N LEU A 543 -6.04 11.87 3.88
CA LEU A 543 -5.25 10.98 3.01
C LEU A 543 -5.32 9.50 3.40
N GLN A 544 -6.08 9.17 4.46
CA GLN A 544 -6.16 7.85 5.11
C GLN A 544 -4.84 7.42 5.78
N GLU A 545 -3.75 7.34 5.03
CA GLU A 545 -2.41 7.07 5.54
C GLU A 545 -1.39 8.10 5.05
N VAL A 546 -0.34 8.31 5.84
CA VAL A 546 0.87 9.06 5.47
C VAL A 546 2.12 8.31 5.91
N VAL A 547 3.26 8.74 5.37
CA VAL A 547 4.57 8.20 5.72
C VAL A 547 4.97 8.68 7.12
N SER A 548 5.23 7.74 8.02
CA SER A 548 5.86 7.97 9.32
C SER A 548 7.22 7.28 9.35
N ILE A 549 8.20 7.85 10.06
CA ILE A 549 9.56 7.31 10.14
C ILE A 549 10.00 7.13 11.60
N VAL A 550 10.61 6.00 11.91
CA VAL A 550 11.45 5.84 13.12
C VAL A 550 12.88 6.23 12.76
N LEU A 551 13.49 7.12 13.54
CA LEU A 551 14.91 7.49 13.41
C LEU A 551 15.70 7.06 14.65
N VAL A 552 16.79 6.32 14.43
CA VAL A 552 17.79 6.04 15.46
C VAL A 552 18.93 7.04 15.30
N THR A 553 19.18 7.82 16.34
CA THR A 553 20.22 8.86 16.35
C THR A 553 21.51 8.31 16.95
N PRO A 554 22.68 8.48 16.32
CA PRO A 554 23.97 8.08 16.89
C PRO A 554 24.23 8.75 18.25
N PRO A 555 25.01 8.11 19.15
CA PRO A 555 25.41 8.74 20.40
C PRO A 555 26.13 10.07 20.16
N ASN A 556 25.80 11.09 20.96
CA ASN A 556 26.36 12.45 20.88
C ASN A 556 26.07 13.24 19.59
N ALA A 557 25.16 12.77 18.72
CA ALA A 557 24.66 13.53 17.59
C ALA A 557 23.30 14.18 17.93
N PRO A 558 23.05 15.43 17.53
CA PRO A 558 21.73 16.06 17.72
C PRO A 558 20.69 15.42 16.79
N ARG A 559 19.48 15.18 17.31
CA ARG A 559 18.37 14.58 16.55
C ARG A 559 17.92 15.45 15.38
N VAL A 560 17.52 14.81 14.30
CA VAL A 560 17.06 15.44 13.05
C VAL A 560 15.54 15.63 13.08
N ASP A 561 15.06 16.84 12.84
CA ASP A 561 13.64 17.16 12.72
C ASP A 561 13.12 17.04 11.28
N LEU A 562 11.79 17.15 11.10
CA LEU A 562 11.15 17.08 9.78
C LEU A 562 11.69 18.12 8.79
N ARG A 563 11.95 19.37 9.22
CA ARG A 563 12.42 20.44 8.33
C ARG A 563 13.79 20.10 7.74
N THR A 564 14.71 19.68 8.59
CA THR A 564 16.06 19.28 8.18
C THR A 564 16.03 18.01 7.32
N LEU A 565 15.18 17.05 7.68
CA LEU A 565 15.00 15.82 6.92
C LEU A 565 14.48 16.11 5.50
N HIS A 566 13.45 16.94 5.37
CA HIS A 566 12.88 17.33 4.07
C HIS A 566 13.90 18.07 3.20
N GLY A 567 14.69 18.97 3.80
CA GLY A 567 15.80 19.65 3.12
C GLY A 567 16.80 18.66 2.52
N ALA A 568 17.13 17.60 3.25
CA ALA A 568 18.05 16.54 2.79
C ALA A 568 17.44 15.62 1.70
N LEU A 569 16.12 15.44 1.70
CA LEU A 569 15.41 14.56 0.76
C LEU A 569 14.97 15.25 -0.54
N LYS A 570 15.03 16.59 -0.60
CA LYS A 570 14.48 17.39 -1.70
C LYS A 570 14.99 17.00 -3.08
N SER A 571 16.26 16.59 -3.19
CA SER A 571 16.88 16.21 -4.46
C SER A 571 16.70 14.74 -4.85
N SER A 572 16.33 13.88 -3.91
CA SER A 572 16.37 12.41 -4.08
C SER A 572 15.02 11.73 -3.99
N LEU A 573 14.00 12.37 -3.39
CA LEU A 573 12.70 11.77 -3.14
C LEU A 573 11.57 12.73 -3.49
N GLN A 574 10.53 12.23 -4.18
CA GLN A 574 9.33 13.03 -4.48
C GLN A 574 8.60 13.44 -3.20
N GLN A 575 8.09 14.68 -3.17
CA GLN A 575 7.47 15.28 -1.98
C GLN A 575 6.32 14.44 -1.40
N ALA A 576 5.53 13.78 -2.25
CA ALA A 576 4.44 12.92 -1.82
C ALA A 576 4.89 11.76 -0.91
N LYS A 577 6.16 11.38 -0.98
CA LYS A 577 6.78 10.29 -0.23
C LYS A 577 7.54 10.74 1.01
N TRP A 578 7.60 12.05 1.28
CA TRP A 578 8.33 12.57 2.43
C TRP A 578 7.65 12.17 3.75
N PRO A 579 8.43 11.85 4.80
CA PRO A 579 7.88 11.59 6.13
C PRO A 579 7.09 12.78 6.68
N VAL A 580 5.96 12.52 7.30
CA VAL A 580 5.08 13.52 7.93
C VAL A 580 5.17 13.45 9.45
N LEU A 581 5.66 12.34 10.00
CA LEU A 581 5.82 12.05 11.42
C LEU A 581 7.21 11.45 11.68
N ILE A 582 7.86 11.84 12.78
CA ILE A 582 9.11 11.23 13.26
C ILE A 582 8.90 10.64 14.65
N THR A 583 9.33 9.40 14.84
CA THR A 583 9.49 8.76 16.14
C THR A 583 10.96 8.49 16.41
N TYR A 584 11.52 9.08 17.45
CA TYR A 584 12.89 8.82 17.87
C TYR A 584 12.94 7.57 18.76
N MET A 585 13.89 6.68 18.47
CA MET A 585 14.15 5.46 19.25
C MET A 585 15.65 5.26 19.46
N ASP A 586 15.98 4.45 20.46
CA ASP A 586 17.32 3.97 20.76
C ASP A 586 17.78 2.83 19.82
N ASP A 587 16.86 2.01 19.31
CA ASP A 587 17.10 1.02 18.25
C ASP A 587 15.78 0.73 17.48
N LEU A 588 15.84 -0.06 16.40
CA LEU A 588 14.67 -0.50 15.66
C LEU A 588 14.03 -1.75 16.31
N PRO A 589 12.69 -1.84 16.41
CA PRO A 589 12.01 -3.04 16.91
C PRO A 589 12.34 -4.28 16.06
N LYS A 590 12.82 -5.35 16.70
CA LYS A 590 13.28 -6.59 16.02
C LYS A 590 12.61 -7.85 16.58
N ASN A 591 12.43 -8.84 15.73
CA ASN A 591 12.10 -10.22 16.09
C ASN A 591 12.99 -11.17 15.27
N ASN A 592 13.72 -12.06 15.92
CA ASN A 592 14.75 -12.91 15.34
C ASN A 592 15.71 -12.11 14.45
N ASN A 593 16.20 -10.97 14.94
CA ASN A 593 17.06 -10.01 14.23
C ASN A 593 16.44 -9.34 12.97
N LYS A 594 15.17 -9.62 12.67
CA LYS A 594 14.42 -8.98 11.59
C LYS A 594 13.65 -7.78 12.11
N VAL A 595 13.75 -6.65 11.41
CA VAL A 595 13.00 -5.43 11.74
C VAL A 595 11.50 -5.67 11.56
N LEU A 596 10.71 -5.22 12.54
CA LEU A 596 9.25 -5.38 12.59
C LEU A 596 8.52 -4.08 12.28
N ARG A 597 7.90 -4.00 11.10
CA ARG A 597 7.10 -2.85 10.63
C ARG A 597 5.59 -2.99 10.87
N ILE A 598 5.08 -4.23 10.86
CA ILE A 598 3.64 -4.51 10.89
C ILE A 598 2.97 -3.88 12.12
N LYS A 599 1.91 -3.10 11.87
CA LYS A 599 1.10 -2.39 12.90
C LYS A 599 1.90 -1.44 13.78
N LEU A 600 3.07 -0.96 13.35
CA LEU A 600 3.94 -0.13 14.19
C LEU A 600 3.25 1.16 14.66
N GLY A 601 2.53 1.87 13.79
CA GLY A 601 1.77 3.06 14.18
C GLY A 601 0.70 2.79 15.25
N GLN A 602 0.01 1.65 15.15
CA GLN A 602 -0.98 1.22 16.16
C GLN A 602 -0.31 0.84 17.48
N ARG A 603 0.84 0.15 17.44
CA ARG A 603 1.60 -0.26 18.64
C ARG A 603 2.17 0.95 19.37
N LEU A 604 2.59 1.98 18.63
CA LEU A 604 3.05 3.25 19.19
C LEU A 604 1.89 4.13 19.69
N GLY A 605 0.65 3.81 19.36
CA GLY A 605 -0.50 4.62 19.73
C GLY A 605 -0.47 6.03 19.13
N LEU A 606 0.10 6.18 17.92
CA LEU A 606 0.18 7.49 17.28
C LEU A 606 -1.23 7.99 16.92
N PRO A 607 -1.53 9.29 17.15
CA PRO A 607 -2.82 9.86 16.81
C PRO A 607 -2.98 9.99 15.29
N CYS A 608 -4.23 10.13 14.84
CA CYS A 608 -4.52 10.54 13.47
C CYS A 608 -4.05 11.98 13.28
N VAL A 609 -3.22 12.23 12.26
CA VAL A 609 -2.72 13.57 11.93
C VAL A 609 -3.55 14.25 10.85
N SER A 610 -3.50 15.58 10.84
CA SER A 610 -4.10 16.45 9.84
C SER A 610 -3.09 17.46 9.30
N ASP A 611 -3.45 18.16 8.23
CA ASP A 611 -2.62 19.24 7.66
C ASP A 611 -2.36 20.39 8.65
N ASP A 612 -3.25 20.57 9.63
CA ASP A 612 -3.16 21.59 10.70
C ASP A 612 -2.33 21.12 11.91
N THR A 613 -1.86 19.87 11.93
CA THR A 613 -1.03 19.37 13.05
C THR A 613 0.31 20.12 13.07
N PRO A 614 0.69 20.80 14.17
CA PRO A 614 1.92 21.59 14.23
C PRO A 614 3.17 20.71 14.17
N CYS A 615 4.32 21.31 13.80
CA CYS A 615 5.58 20.57 13.63
C CYS A 615 6.01 19.84 14.91
N THR A 616 5.88 20.48 16.07
CA THR A 616 6.17 19.87 17.39
C THR A 616 5.25 18.67 17.68
N GLY A 617 3.97 18.75 17.28
CA GLY A 617 3.00 17.65 17.39
C GLY A 617 3.28 16.45 16.48
N ARG A 618 4.27 16.54 15.59
CA ARG A 618 4.68 15.47 14.66
C ARG A 618 5.93 14.71 15.11
N HIS A 619 6.49 15.04 16.28
CA HIS A 619 7.69 14.41 16.82
C HIS A 619 7.39 13.66 18.12
N TRP A 620 7.86 12.41 18.18
CA TRP A 620 7.54 11.49 19.27
C TRP A 620 8.79 10.78 19.78
N ASP A 621 8.85 10.55 21.08
CA ASP A 621 9.86 9.73 21.75
C ASP A 621 9.29 8.35 22.08
N ALA A 622 9.98 7.29 21.67
CA ALA A 622 9.64 5.93 22.02
C ALA A 622 10.88 5.15 22.47
N ILE A 623 10.65 4.16 23.33
CA ILE A 623 11.69 3.22 23.76
C ILE A 623 11.55 1.96 22.92
N CYS A 624 12.63 1.52 22.28
CA CYS A 624 12.63 0.28 21.53
C CYS A 624 12.26 -0.88 22.48
N PRO A 625 11.23 -1.67 22.15
CA PRO A 625 10.90 -2.83 22.96
C PRO A 625 12.05 -3.85 22.90
N PRO A 626 12.20 -4.71 23.92
CA PRO A 626 13.14 -5.83 23.85
C PRO A 626 12.92 -6.67 22.59
N ALA A 627 13.99 -7.27 22.06
CA ALA A 627 13.90 -8.19 20.93
C ALA A 627 12.86 -9.29 21.20
N ASP A 628 12.15 -9.69 20.15
CA ASP A 628 11.14 -10.76 20.18
C ASP A 628 9.85 -10.43 20.95
N THR A 629 9.63 -9.16 21.30
CA THR A 629 8.36 -8.70 21.89
C THR A 629 7.16 -9.03 20.97
N PRO A 630 6.06 -9.63 21.49
CA PRO A 630 4.88 -9.97 20.70
C PRO A 630 4.24 -8.78 19.98
N LEU A 631 3.65 -9.02 18.80
CA LEU A 631 2.97 -7.98 18.00
C LEU A 631 1.73 -7.36 18.67
N SER A 632 1.16 -8.03 19.67
CA SER A 632 0.05 -7.52 20.49
C SER A 632 0.49 -6.52 21.56
N GLY A 633 1.79 -6.45 21.87
CA GLY A 633 2.33 -5.56 22.89
C GLY A 633 2.39 -4.10 22.42
N PRO A 634 1.86 -3.13 23.19
CA PRO A 634 2.03 -1.71 22.91
C PRO A 634 3.49 -1.29 23.16
N ILE A 635 3.95 -0.27 22.44
CA ILE A 635 5.26 0.36 22.63
C ILE A 635 5.01 1.70 23.30
N ARG A 636 5.74 1.96 24.41
CA ARG A 636 5.64 3.24 25.10
C ARG A 636 6.15 4.35 24.19
N CYS A 637 5.25 5.26 23.84
CA CYS A 637 5.50 6.41 22.98
C CYS A 637 4.91 7.65 23.65
N LEU A 638 5.65 8.76 23.65
CA LEU A 638 5.25 10.04 24.22
C LEU A 638 5.54 11.16 23.23
N PRO A 639 4.75 12.24 23.19
CA PRO A 639 5.11 13.43 22.42
C PRO A 639 6.46 13.98 22.91
N CYS A 640 7.30 14.46 21.99
CA CYS A 640 8.51 15.18 22.37
C CYS A 640 8.14 16.43 23.16
N SER A 641 8.82 16.69 24.28
CA SER A 641 8.64 17.90 25.08
C SER A 641 9.87 18.79 25.04
N VAL A 642 9.65 20.10 25.09
CA VAL A 642 10.70 21.11 25.04
C VAL A 642 10.99 21.60 26.46
N ASP A 643 12.23 21.44 26.93
CA ASP A 643 12.73 22.06 28.15
C ASP A 643 13.25 23.48 27.85
N TYR A 644 12.35 24.46 27.98
CA TYR A 644 12.62 25.88 27.71
C TYR A 644 13.72 26.46 28.60
N THR A 645 13.89 25.95 29.82
CA THR A 645 14.93 26.42 30.75
C THR A 645 16.31 26.01 30.25
N LYS A 646 16.47 24.75 29.83
CA LYS A 646 17.74 24.28 29.24
C LYS A 646 18.04 24.99 27.92
N LEU A 647 17.02 25.21 27.09
CA LEU A 647 17.17 25.96 25.85
C LEU A 647 17.66 27.38 26.10
N ALA A 648 17.07 28.07 27.08
CA ALA A 648 17.49 29.41 27.48
C ALA A 648 18.94 29.43 27.98
N ILE A 649 19.36 28.43 28.78
CA ILE A 649 20.76 28.30 29.23
C ILE A 649 21.72 28.15 28.04
N HIS A 650 21.40 27.29 27.07
CA HIS A 650 22.27 27.09 25.91
C HIS A 650 22.38 28.33 25.02
N ILE A 651 21.29 29.08 24.84
CA ILE A 651 21.33 30.35 24.12
C ILE A 651 22.10 31.40 24.94
N GLN A 652 21.91 31.42 26.27
CA GLN A 652 22.62 32.32 27.18
C GLN A 652 24.14 32.10 27.16
N ASP A 653 24.61 30.86 26.97
CA ASP A 653 26.03 30.53 26.80
C ASP A 653 26.60 31.05 25.46
N ILE A 654 25.76 31.15 24.42
CA ILE A 654 26.16 31.69 23.11
C ILE A 654 26.22 33.22 23.14
N VAL A 655 25.30 33.87 23.87
CA VAL A 655 25.18 35.34 24.01
C VAL A 655 25.19 35.77 25.48
N PRO A 656 26.33 35.70 26.18
CA PRO A 656 26.43 35.99 27.62
C PRO A 656 26.10 37.44 28.00
N GLU A 657 26.13 38.37 27.05
CA GLU A 657 25.85 39.80 27.22
C GLU A 657 24.35 40.16 27.23
N LEU A 658 23.47 39.25 26.77
CA LEU A 658 22.02 39.42 26.75
C LEU A 658 21.36 38.58 27.84
N ASP A 659 20.20 38.98 28.33
CA ASP A 659 19.30 38.11 29.08
C ASP A 659 18.45 37.30 28.09
N VAL A 660 18.25 36.01 28.36
CA VAL A 660 17.51 35.10 27.49
C VAL A 660 16.29 34.54 28.20
N PHE A 661 15.15 34.56 27.51
CA PHE A 661 13.93 33.89 27.95
C PHE A 661 13.34 33.07 26.81
N CYS A 662 12.95 31.82 27.07
CA CYS A 662 12.36 30.94 26.06
C CYS A 662 10.92 30.58 26.46
N LEU A 663 10.03 30.53 25.48
CA LEU A 663 8.59 30.30 25.68
C LEU A 663 7.99 29.56 24.48
N PRO A 664 6.84 28.88 24.64
CA PRO A 664 6.11 28.31 23.52
C PRO A 664 5.40 29.40 22.70
N SER A 665 5.40 29.24 21.38
CA SER A 665 4.61 30.03 20.46
C SER A 665 3.11 29.87 20.72
N THR A 666 2.36 30.97 20.59
CA THR A 666 0.89 30.98 20.67
C THR A 666 0.23 30.42 19.41
N HIS A 667 0.96 30.33 18.29
CA HIS A 667 0.44 29.86 17.02
C HIS A 667 0.51 28.33 16.87
N ASP A 668 1.69 27.75 17.07
CA ASP A 668 1.94 26.32 16.80
C ASP A 668 2.60 25.57 17.97
N GLY A 669 2.88 26.26 19.07
CA GLY A 669 3.54 25.69 20.24
C GLY A 669 5.03 25.38 20.03
N SER A 670 5.65 25.84 18.94
CA SER A 670 7.09 25.70 18.72
C SER A 670 7.89 26.63 19.65
N PRO A 671 9.18 26.34 19.91
CA PRO A 671 9.97 27.17 20.82
C PRO A 671 10.26 28.55 20.23
N GLU A 672 10.08 29.59 21.03
CA GLU A 672 10.48 30.97 20.74
C GLU A 672 11.54 31.40 21.76
N ALA A 673 12.51 32.20 21.33
CA ALA A 673 13.49 32.81 22.22
C ALA A 673 13.37 34.33 22.16
N VAL A 674 13.44 34.97 23.32
CA VAL A 674 13.46 36.42 23.48
C VAL A 674 14.78 36.81 24.12
N LEU A 675 15.46 37.77 23.52
CA LEU A 675 16.74 38.29 23.94
C LEU A 675 16.55 39.74 24.37
N ALA A 676 17.04 40.13 25.54
CA ALA A 676 16.99 41.50 26.02
C ALA A 676 18.38 41.98 26.47
N PRO A 677 18.75 43.25 26.23
CA PRO A 677 20.03 43.76 26.70
C PRO A 677 20.04 43.89 28.22
N LYS A 678 21.15 43.52 28.87
CA LYS A 678 21.33 43.67 30.33
C LYS A 678 21.40 45.14 30.79
N LYS A 679 21.73 46.06 29.88
CA LYS A 679 21.82 47.52 30.08
C LYS A 679 21.37 48.26 28.81
N THR A 680 20.81 49.46 28.96
CA THR A 680 20.13 50.25 27.91
C THR A 680 21.02 50.72 26.73
N GLU A 681 22.33 50.47 26.74
CA GLU A 681 23.29 50.99 25.74
C GLU A 681 23.92 49.89 24.84
N VAL A 682 23.37 48.67 24.81
CA VAL A 682 23.89 47.58 23.96
C VAL A 682 23.16 47.57 22.61
N THR A 683 23.87 47.83 21.52
CA THR A 683 23.34 47.69 20.15
C THR A 683 23.56 46.26 19.67
N VAL A 684 22.47 45.52 19.44
CA VAL A 684 22.50 44.11 19.00
C VAL A 684 22.55 44.07 17.48
N GLY A 685 23.55 43.37 16.90
CA GLY A 685 23.71 43.25 15.45
C GLY A 685 22.68 42.34 14.79
N SER A 686 22.31 42.61 13.53
CA SER A 686 21.27 41.90 12.77
C SER A 686 21.57 40.42 12.46
N GLU A 687 22.81 39.96 12.63
CA GLU A 687 23.25 38.58 12.33
C GLU A 687 23.22 37.62 13.54
N ILE A 688 22.87 38.12 14.73
CA ILE A 688 22.90 37.33 15.97
C ILE A 688 21.93 36.14 15.92
N SER A 689 20.74 36.31 15.34
CA SER A 689 19.75 35.23 15.23
C SER A 689 20.27 34.07 14.37
N SER A 690 20.92 34.36 13.23
CA SER A 690 21.54 33.33 12.38
C SER A 690 22.71 32.63 13.05
N MET A 691 23.54 33.37 13.79
CA MET A 691 24.64 32.80 14.56
C MET A 691 24.13 31.84 15.66
N ILE A 692 23.10 32.23 16.41
CA ILE A 692 22.50 31.39 17.45
C ILE A 692 21.96 30.10 16.84
N ARG A 693 21.13 30.19 15.78
CA ARG A 693 20.58 29.00 15.10
C ARG A 693 21.69 28.06 14.60
N HIS A 694 22.75 28.62 14.00
CA HIS A 694 23.88 27.83 13.50
C HIS A 694 24.62 27.09 14.62
N ARG A 695 24.92 27.75 15.74
CA ARG A 695 25.58 27.11 16.89
C ARG A 695 24.68 26.11 17.62
N LEU A 696 23.38 26.37 17.68
CA LEU A 696 22.43 25.44 18.30
C LEU A 696 22.29 24.15 17.47
N ALA A 697 22.30 24.23 16.14
CA ALA A 697 22.14 23.08 15.25
C ALA A 697 23.20 21.97 15.42
N SER A 698 24.38 22.30 15.98
CA SER A 698 25.43 21.33 16.32
C SER A 698 25.36 20.80 17.75
N THR A 699 24.51 21.38 18.60
CA THR A 699 24.59 21.23 20.07
C THR A 699 23.30 20.66 20.67
N ILE A 700 22.15 20.95 20.05
CA ILE A 700 20.83 20.49 20.51
C ILE A 700 20.03 19.85 19.39
N ASP A 701 19.01 19.08 19.74
CA ASP A 701 18.06 18.47 18.80
C ASP A 701 17.38 19.54 17.94
N ASN A 702 17.22 19.30 16.63
CA ASN A 702 16.74 20.34 15.71
C ASN A 702 15.31 20.79 16.02
N CYS A 703 14.47 19.92 16.57
CA CYS A 703 13.10 20.28 16.99
C CYS A 703 13.07 21.26 18.17
N MET A 704 14.20 21.44 18.87
CA MET A 704 14.35 22.34 20.02
C MET A 704 14.90 23.71 19.62
N ILE A 705 15.40 23.86 18.39
CA ILE A 705 15.90 25.15 17.89
C ILE A 705 14.70 26.09 17.77
N PRO A 706 14.75 27.30 18.38
CA PRO A 706 13.65 28.23 18.33
C PRO A 706 13.23 28.51 16.89
N SER A 707 11.94 28.46 16.59
CA SER A 707 11.42 28.89 15.29
C SER A 707 11.61 30.40 15.12
N GLU A 708 11.58 31.17 16.21
CA GLU A 708 11.66 32.63 16.24
C GLU A 708 12.64 33.11 17.33
N ILE A 709 13.36 34.19 17.01
CA ILE A 709 14.27 34.84 17.96
C ILE A 709 13.98 36.34 17.97
N HIS A 710 13.31 36.81 19.02
CA HIS A 710 12.96 38.22 19.20
C HIS A 710 14.04 38.97 19.98
N ILE A 711 14.32 40.21 19.61
CA ILE A 711 15.29 41.07 20.29
C ILE A 711 14.55 42.29 20.84
N MET A 712 14.57 42.45 22.16
CA MET A 712 13.94 43.57 22.86
C MET A 712 14.85 44.81 22.85
N PRO A 713 14.29 46.02 22.69
CA PRO A 713 15.07 47.26 22.73
C PRO A 713 15.49 47.68 24.15
N HIS A 714 14.92 47.07 25.18
CA HIS A 714 15.17 47.36 26.59
C HIS A 714 15.29 46.08 27.43
N PRO A 715 15.86 46.14 28.65
CA PRO A 715 15.90 44.99 29.56
C PRO A 715 14.50 44.44 29.88
N PHE A 716 14.43 43.16 30.26
CA PHE A 716 13.17 42.53 30.67
C PHE A 716 12.54 43.24 31.88
N GLN A 717 11.22 43.44 31.81
CA GLN A 717 10.45 43.88 32.96
C GLN A 717 10.30 42.71 33.95
N LYS A 718 10.74 42.92 35.20
CA LYS A 718 10.68 41.91 36.26
C LYS A 718 9.55 42.24 37.23
N GLY A 719 8.79 41.23 37.62
CA GLY A 719 7.76 41.34 38.65
C GLY A 719 8.35 41.55 40.04
N SER A 720 7.49 41.74 41.05
CA SER A 720 7.90 41.96 42.44
C SER A 720 8.70 40.81 43.07
N SER A 721 8.65 39.60 42.51
CA SER A 721 9.44 38.42 42.91
C SER A 721 10.81 38.32 42.21
N GLY A 722 11.07 39.14 41.20
CA GLY A 722 12.29 39.08 40.38
C GLY A 722 12.19 38.19 39.12
N ASP A 723 11.07 37.50 38.93
CA ASP A 723 10.78 36.71 37.73
C ASP A 723 10.26 37.59 36.58
N ILE A 724 10.44 37.14 35.34
CA ILE A 724 9.92 37.82 34.15
C ILE A 724 8.41 37.61 34.08
N ASP A 725 7.66 38.71 33.92
CA ASP A 725 6.21 38.65 33.71
C ASP A 725 5.90 38.25 32.26
N VAL A 726 5.45 37.01 32.07
CA VAL A 726 5.21 36.43 30.75
C VAL A 726 4.03 37.08 30.03
N GLU A 727 3.01 37.54 30.75
CA GLU A 727 1.85 38.21 30.12
C GLU A 727 2.25 39.58 29.57
N VAL A 728 3.05 40.34 30.34
CA VAL A 728 3.60 41.62 29.89
C VAL A 728 4.54 41.42 28.71
N LEU A 729 5.44 40.43 28.78
CA LEU A 729 6.37 40.12 27.69
C LEU A 729 5.64 39.77 26.40
N ARG A 730 4.56 38.96 26.47
CA ARG A 730 3.74 38.63 25.29
C ARG A 730 3.07 39.85 24.69
N ALA A 731 2.52 40.75 25.51
CA ALA A 731 1.91 41.98 25.02
C ALA A 731 2.93 42.91 24.32
N GLU A 732 4.16 42.99 24.83
CA GLU A 732 5.25 43.74 24.19
C GLU A 732 5.68 43.11 22.85
N LEU A 733 5.78 41.78 22.80
CA LEU A 733 6.08 41.05 21.55
C LEU A 733 5.01 41.28 20.49
N GLU A 734 3.73 41.23 20.87
CA GLU A 734 2.61 41.53 19.97
C GLU A 734 2.69 42.97 19.43
N GLN A 735 3.05 43.95 20.27
CA GLN A 735 3.25 45.34 19.83
C GLN A 735 4.43 45.49 18.87
N LEU A 736 5.55 44.83 19.13
CA LEU A 736 6.73 44.83 18.25
C LEU A 736 6.42 44.17 16.91
N GLN A 737 5.70 43.05 16.92
CA GLN A 737 5.23 42.38 15.70
C GLN A 737 4.25 43.26 14.91
N MET A 738 3.29 43.92 15.56
CA MET A 738 2.37 44.85 14.90
C MET A 738 3.10 46.04 14.28
N ALA A 739 4.15 46.57 14.93
CA ALA A 739 4.97 47.65 14.39
C ALA A 739 5.77 47.20 13.15
N SER A 740 6.39 46.02 13.20
CA SER A 740 7.11 45.41 12.06
C SER A 740 6.17 45.08 10.89
N MET A 741 4.98 44.55 11.16
CA MET A 741 3.95 44.26 10.15
C MET A 741 3.46 45.52 9.42
N ASN A 742 3.41 46.66 10.12
CA ASN A 742 3.04 47.93 9.50
C ASN A 742 4.14 48.47 8.56
N GLU A 743 5.42 48.16 8.81
CA GLU A 743 6.52 48.47 7.89
C GLU A 743 6.55 47.53 6.66
N LEU A 744 6.32 46.23 6.86
CA LEU A 744 6.23 45.23 5.78
C LEU A 744 5.09 45.51 4.80
N ALA A 745 3.96 46.05 5.26
CA ALA A 745 2.80 46.36 4.41
C ALA A 745 3.04 47.50 3.40
N ALA A 746 4.21 48.15 3.40
CA ALA A 746 4.52 49.29 2.53
C ALA A 746 4.99 48.89 1.11
N SER A 747 5.24 47.62 0.81
CA SER A 747 5.74 47.14 -0.49
C SER A 747 5.03 45.87 -0.99
N THR A 748 5.03 45.64 -2.31
CA THR A 748 4.50 44.39 -2.93
C THR A 748 5.21 43.17 -2.36
N GLU A 749 6.53 43.22 -2.22
CA GLU A 749 7.33 42.15 -1.61
C GLU A 749 6.88 41.88 -0.18
N GLY A 750 6.71 42.90 0.66
CA GLY A 750 6.29 42.71 2.04
C GLY A 750 4.85 42.21 2.21
N LEU A 751 3.95 42.50 1.27
CA LEU A 751 2.61 41.89 1.21
C LEU A 751 2.65 40.41 0.77
N VAL A 752 3.55 40.04 -0.15
CA VAL A 752 3.79 38.64 -0.52
C VAL A 752 4.39 37.87 0.65
N THR A 753 5.39 38.45 1.32
CA THR A 753 5.99 37.96 2.56
C THR A 753 4.92 37.78 3.63
N LYS A 754 3.98 38.71 3.80
CA LYS A 754 2.87 38.53 4.75
C LYS A 754 1.99 37.32 4.41
N ALA A 755 1.66 37.12 3.14
CA ALA A 755 0.84 35.99 2.71
C ALA A 755 1.57 34.64 2.87
N PHE A 756 2.86 34.60 2.59
CA PHE A 756 3.73 33.45 2.86
C PHE A 756 3.75 33.11 4.35
N ALA A 757 3.99 34.11 5.19
CA ALA A 757 4.00 34.01 6.64
C ALA A 757 2.70 33.39 7.19
N GLU A 758 1.56 33.90 6.72
CA GLU A 758 0.23 33.43 7.16
C GLU A 758 -0.08 31.99 6.73
N VAL A 759 0.29 31.61 5.50
CA VAL A 759 0.05 30.25 4.97
C VAL A 759 0.98 29.20 5.55
N LEU A 760 2.22 29.58 5.82
CA LEU A 760 3.24 28.70 6.38
C LEU A 760 3.24 28.71 7.91
N SER A 761 2.45 29.60 8.53
CA SER A 761 2.46 29.85 9.98
C SER A 761 3.85 30.20 10.51
N ILE A 762 4.57 31.05 9.76
CA ILE A 762 5.89 31.60 10.11
C ILE A 762 5.71 33.10 10.30
N PRO A 763 6.14 33.74 11.39
CA PRO A 763 5.96 35.18 11.54
C PRO A 763 6.73 36.02 10.52
N PRO A 764 6.15 37.16 10.07
CA PRO A 764 6.74 37.97 9.02
C PRO A 764 8.18 38.45 9.28
N ALA A 765 8.55 38.62 10.55
CA ALA A 765 9.89 39.08 10.97
C ALA A 765 10.99 38.00 10.81
N ASP A 766 10.62 36.72 10.82
CA ASP A 766 11.54 35.58 10.74
C ASP A 766 11.59 34.97 9.32
N MET A 767 10.89 35.55 8.35
CA MET A 767 10.96 35.07 6.97
C MET A 767 12.33 35.38 6.35
N PRO A 768 13.06 34.37 5.83
CA PRO A 768 14.27 34.61 5.06
C PRO A 768 13.91 35.28 3.73
N ARG A 769 14.59 36.38 3.37
CA ARG A 769 14.29 37.17 2.16
C ARG A 769 14.39 36.37 0.86
N ASP A 770 15.24 35.35 0.81
CA ASP A 770 15.50 34.56 -0.39
C ASP A 770 15.01 33.09 -0.28
N ALA A 771 14.20 32.76 0.72
CA ALA A 771 13.70 31.40 0.89
C ALA A 771 12.53 31.08 -0.06
N ASP A 772 12.59 29.90 -0.67
CA ASP A 772 11.53 29.37 -1.54
C ASP A 772 10.37 28.81 -0.68
N PHE A 773 9.13 29.05 -1.11
CA PHE A 773 7.90 28.63 -0.42
C PHE A 773 7.92 27.17 0.04
N PHE A 774 8.42 26.26 -0.80
CA PHE A 774 8.47 24.83 -0.50
C PHE A 774 9.62 24.47 0.44
N SER A 775 10.71 25.24 0.44
CA SER A 775 11.81 25.05 1.39
C SER A 775 11.42 25.39 2.83
N LEU A 776 10.38 26.22 3.00
CA LEU A 776 9.83 26.61 4.30
C LEU A 776 8.69 25.70 4.78
N GLY A 777 8.48 24.54 4.14
CA GLY A 777 7.44 23.58 4.53
C GLY A 777 6.08 23.80 3.86
N GLY A 778 6.04 24.55 2.74
CA GLY A 778 4.89 24.61 1.86
C GLY A 778 4.66 23.29 1.11
N ASP A 779 3.40 22.95 0.88
CA ASP A 779 2.96 21.84 0.03
C ASP A 779 1.99 22.34 -1.05
N SER A 780 1.47 21.44 -1.88
CA SER A 780 0.56 21.80 -2.97
C SER A 780 -0.77 22.42 -2.49
N LEU A 781 -1.27 22.01 -1.32
CA LEU A 781 -2.51 22.55 -0.75
C LEU A 781 -2.28 23.96 -0.20
N ARG A 782 -1.18 24.16 0.54
CA ARG A 782 -0.75 25.45 1.05
C ARG A 782 -0.37 26.41 -0.08
N ALA A 783 0.27 25.92 -1.16
CA ALA A 783 0.56 26.72 -2.34
C ALA A 783 -0.74 27.22 -3.01
N GLY A 784 -1.77 26.37 -3.08
CA GLY A 784 -3.10 26.77 -3.54
C GLY A 784 -3.74 27.84 -2.66
N ARG A 785 -3.62 27.72 -1.33
CA ARG A 785 -4.10 28.72 -0.37
C ARG A 785 -3.35 30.05 -0.50
N LEU A 786 -2.03 30.01 -0.63
CA LEU A 786 -1.18 31.18 -0.88
C LEU A 786 -1.57 31.87 -2.19
N LEU A 787 -1.74 31.11 -3.26
CA LEU A 787 -2.12 31.65 -4.56
C LEU A 787 -3.48 32.35 -4.51
N SER A 788 -4.44 31.74 -3.81
CA SER A 788 -5.75 32.34 -3.54
C SER A 788 -5.63 33.67 -2.79
N MET A 789 -4.80 33.72 -1.74
CA MET A 789 -4.58 34.94 -0.96
C MET A 789 -3.92 36.05 -1.77
N LEU A 790 -2.86 35.74 -2.52
CA LEU A 790 -2.15 36.72 -3.35
C LEU A 790 -3.02 37.26 -4.50
N ARG A 791 -3.81 36.40 -5.15
CA ARG A 791 -4.75 36.83 -6.20
C ARG A 791 -5.82 37.78 -5.66
N SER A 792 -6.32 37.50 -4.46
CA SER A 792 -7.30 38.35 -3.77
C SER A 792 -6.69 39.69 -3.38
N GLU A 793 -5.49 39.68 -2.77
CA GLU A 793 -4.82 40.89 -2.25
C GLU A 793 -4.45 41.88 -3.37
N PHE A 794 -3.88 41.38 -4.48
CA PHE A 794 -3.36 42.22 -5.56
C PHE A 794 -4.32 42.36 -6.76
N SER A 795 -5.48 41.67 -6.75
CA SER A 795 -6.45 41.67 -7.86
C SER A 795 -5.86 41.31 -9.23
N ILE A 796 -4.96 40.33 -9.25
CA ILE A 796 -4.26 39.83 -10.45
C ILE A 796 -4.51 38.33 -10.64
N SER A 797 -4.34 37.83 -11.87
CA SER A 797 -4.34 36.39 -12.17
C SER A 797 -2.92 35.85 -12.12
N LEU A 798 -2.53 35.30 -10.97
CA LEU A 798 -1.21 34.67 -10.80
C LEU A 798 -1.30 33.18 -11.15
N PRO A 799 -0.59 32.66 -12.16
CA PRO A 799 -0.60 31.23 -12.47
C PRO A 799 0.13 30.44 -11.37
N ILE A 800 -0.28 29.20 -11.12
CA ILE A 800 0.34 28.35 -10.07
C ILE A 800 1.84 28.11 -10.34
N THR A 801 2.24 28.13 -11.61
CA THR A 801 3.65 28.03 -12.03
C THR A 801 4.53 29.15 -11.49
N ALA A 802 3.97 30.30 -11.10
CA ALA A 802 4.71 31.39 -10.46
C ALA A 802 5.22 31.02 -9.05
N ILE A 803 4.57 30.07 -8.38
CA ILE A 803 5.03 29.52 -7.10
C ILE A 803 5.99 28.34 -7.35
N PHE A 804 5.72 27.51 -8.35
CA PHE A 804 6.53 26.30 -8.64
C PHE A 804 7.86 26.58 -9.36
N ASN A 805 7.99 27.68 -10.11
CA ASN A 805 9.22 28.04 -10.85
C ASN A 805 10.02 29.14 -10.12
N GLY A 806 10.52 28.81 -8.92
CA GLY A 806 11.28 29.72 -8.07
C GLY A 806 10.36 30.61 -7.23
N GLY A 807 9.73 30.03 -6.21
CA GLY A 807 8.69 30.66 -5.38
C GLY A 807 9.23 31.40 -4.16
N THR A 808 10.20 32.29 -4.37
CA THR A 808 10.63 33.24 -3.33
C THR A 808 9.66 34.41 -3.24
N ALA A 809 9.58 35.09 -2.09
CA ALA A 809 8.75 36.28 -1.95
C ALA A 809 9.13 37.35 -2.99
N THR A 810 10.43 37.54 -3.23
CA THR A 810 11.01 38.49 -4.20
C THR A 810 10.63 38.17 -5.65
N SER A 811 10.75 36.92 -6.07
CA SER A 811 10.41 36.50 -7.45
C SER A 811 8.92 36.60 -7.74
N ILE A 812 8.08 36.25 -6.76
CA ILE A 812 6.63 36.39 -6.85
C ILE A 812 6.27 37.88 -6.88
N ALA A 813 6.81 38.69 -5.98
CA ALA A 813 6.60 40.14 -5.96
C ALA A 813 7.00 40.80 -7.27
N ALA A 814 8.16 40.46 -7.84
CA ALA A 814 8.58 40.96 -9.15
C ALA A 814 7.61 40.54 -10.29
N HIS A 815 7.03 39.34 -10.21
CA HIS A 815 6.02 38.87 -11.15
C HIS A 815 4.69 39.65 -11.02
N ILE A 816 4.30 39.95 -9.78
CA ILE A 816 3.15 40.79 -9.44
C ILE A 816 3.36 42.22 -9.93
N ASP A 817 4.51 42.83 -9.62
CA ASP A 817 4.87 44.19 -10.04
C ASP A 817 4.95 44.33 -11.56
N LYS A 818 5.48 43.32 -12.27
CA LYS A 818 5.49 43.28 -13.74
C LYS A 818 4.08 43.26 -14.33
N MET A 819 3.14 42.56 -13.69
CA MET A 819 1.73 42.56 -14.11
C MET A 819 1.01 43.87 -13.76
N LEU A 820 1.42 44.56 -12.69
CA LEU A 820 0.88 45.86 -12.30
C LEU A 820 1.45 47.02 -13.13
N GLY A 821 2.72 46.95 -13.54
CA GLY A 821 3.43 47.98 -14.31
C GLY A 821 3.18 47.98 -15.82
N GLY A 822 2.56 46.94 -16.38
CA GLY A 822 2.26 46.82 -17.82
C GLY A 822 1.09 47.66 -18.34
N LYS A 823 0.60 48.66 -17.59
CA LYS A 823 -0.63 49.41 -17.90
C LYS A 823 -0.43 50.79 -18.53
N THR A 824 0.78 51.21 -18.89
CA THR A 824 1.02 52.51 -19.55
C THR A 824 1.95 52.43 -20.76
N ASP A 825 1.47 53.02 -21.87
CA ASP A 825 2.12 53.44 -23.12
C ASP A 825 2.14 52.51 -24.35
N GLY A 826 1.30 52.84 -25.36
CA GLY A 826 1.51 52.55 -26.79
C GLY A 826 0.33 51.91 -27.57
N PRO A 827 -0.24 52.55 -28.62
CA PRO A 827 -1.50 52.13 -29.26
C PRO A 827 -1.34 51.29 -30.55
N ASP A 828 -2.16 50.24 -30.69
CA ASP A 828 -3.14 50.06 -31.78
C ASP A 828 -3.77 48.65 -31.70
N GLN A 829 -5.05 48.56 -31.31
CA GLN A 829 -6.11 47.70 -31.90
C GLN A 829 -7.43 47.74 -31.07
N PRO A 830 -8.59 47.50 -31.70
CA PRO A 830 -9.81 48.24 -31.39
C PRO A 830 -10.62 47.71 -30.20
N GLY A 831 -10.68 48.53 -29.14
CA GLY A 831 -11.95 49.12 -28.69
C GLY A 831 -12.82 48.31 -27.73
N ALA A 832 -12.29 47.95 -26.56
CA ALA A 832 -13.11 47.71 -25.38
C ALA A 832 -13.87 49.00 -25.01
N ILE A 833 -15.19 48.97 -25.09
CA ILE A 833 -16.06 50.07 -24.66
C ILE A 833 -16.06 50.10 -23.13
N VAL A 834 -15.14 50.87 -22.55
CA VAL A 834 -15.29 51.39 -21.19
C VAL A 834 -16.24 52.58 -21.29
N GLY A 835 -17.52 52.32 -21.05
CA GLY A 835 -18.51 53.36 -20.76
C GLY A 835 -18.50 53.68 -19.28
N SER A 836 -17.84 54.77 -18.91
CA SER A 836 -18.01 55.43 -17.62
C SER A 836 -19.43 56.00 -17.49
N LEU A 837 -20.09 55.78 -16.34
CA LEU A 837 -21.29 56.50 -15.91
C LEU A 837 -21.06 57.06 -14.49
N PRO A 838 -21.58 58.27 -14.18
CA PRO A 838 -21.14 59.13 -13.07
C PRO A 838 -21.83 58.79 -11.74
N PRO A 839 -21.36 59.35 -10.59
CA PRO A 839 -21.96 59.08 -9.29
C PRO A 839 -23.34 59.73 -9.19
N ARG A 840 -24.39 58.92 -9.06
CA ARG A 840 -25.74 59.40 -8.70
C ARG A 840 -26.32 58.57 -7.57
N GLY A 841 -26.29 59.18 -6.39
CA GLY A 841 -27.42 59.29 -5.46
C GLY A 841 -27.92 58.02 -4.78
N LEU A 842 -27.78 58.00 -3.45
CA LEU A 842 -28.53 57.12 -2.55
C LEU A 842 -30.01 57.01 -2.96
N LEU A 843 -30.48 55.80 -3.24
CA LEU A 843 -31.89 55.43 -3.08
C LEU A 843 -32.03 54.69 -1.74
N PRO A 844 -33.06 55.00 -0.92
CA PRO A 844 -33.21 54.40 0.41
C PRO A 844 -33.60 52.92 0.28
N PRO A 845 -33.38 52.09 1.33
CA PRO A 845 -33.72 50.67 1.28
C PRO A 845 -35.24 50.48 1.07
N PRO A 846 -35.69 49.50 0.27
CA PRO A 846 -37.11 49.21 0.15
C PRO A 846 -37.64 48.60 1.47
N PRO A 847 -38.89 48.91 1.85
CA PRO A 847 -39.46 48.47 3.11
C PRO A 847 -39.85 46.98 3.07
N ARG A 848 -40.08 46.46 4.27
CA ARG A 848 -40.51 45.12 4.67
C ARG A 848 -41.39 44.35 3.65
N SER A 849 -41.19 43.03 3.68
CA SER A 849 -41.61 41.99 2.74
C SER A 849 -43.05 42.04 2.18
N PRO A 850 -43.29 41.52 0.96
CA PRO A 850 -44.61 41.47 0.29
C PRO A 850 -45.62 40.45 0.88
N MET A 851 -45.30 39.75 1.96
CA MET A 851 -46.15 38.69 2.51
C MET A 851 -47.33 39.20 3.37
N ASP A 852 -47.25 40.40 3.93
CA ASP A 852 -48.30 40.93 4.82
C ASP A 852 -49.54 41.46 4.08
N ASN A 853 -49.41 41.79 2.79
CA ASN A 853 -50.52 42.34 2.00
C ASN A 853 -51.43 41.28 1.37
N LEU A 854 -50.98 40.01 1.26
CA LEU A 854 -51.81 38.94 0.69
C LEU A 854 -52.86 38.42 1.69
N LEU A 855 -52.63 38.60 2.99
CA LEU A 855 -53.50 38.07 4.06
C LEU A 855 -54.64 39.01 4.47
N ARG A 856 -54.70 40.24 3.93
CA ARG A 856 -55.72 41.25 4.33
C ARG A 856 -56.95 41.33 3.42
N ASN A 857 -56.98 40.67 2.26
CA ASN A 857 -58.00 40.91 1.24
C ASN A 857 -58.87 39.70 0.85
N THR A 858 -59.46 39.01 1.83
CA THR A 858 -60.60 38.11 1.55
C THR A 858 -61.77 38.42 2.49
N ARG A 859 -62.82 39.04 1.92
CA ARG A 859 -64.10 39.35 2.57
C ARG A 859 -64.91 38.07 2.88
N PRO A 860 -65.77 38.07 3.91
CA PRO A 860 -66.61 36.92 4.24
C PRO A 860 -67.93 36.91 3.46
N LEU A 861 -68.43 35.73 3.10
CA LEU A 861 -69.81 35.45 2.68
C LEU A 861 -70.48 34.50 3.70
N PRO A 862 -71.81 34.52 3.86
CA PRO A 862 -72.48 34.27 5.13
C PRO A 862 -72.84 32.81 5.39
N GLU A 863 -72.96 32.50 6.68
CA GLU A 863 -73.38 31.22 7.25
C GLU A 863 -74.85 30.87 6.91
N THR A 864 -75.10 29.63 6.46
CA THR A 864 -76.35 28.90 6.78
C THR A 864 -76.09 27.41 7.04
N THR A 865 -76.13 27.07 8.33
CA THR A 865 -76.81 25.93 8.98
C THR A 865 -76.71 24.48 8.44
N HIS A 866 -76.11 23.64 9.30
CA HIS A 866 -76.48 22.27 9.71
C HIS A 866 -76.90 21.20 8.67
N GLN A 867 -76.05 20.17 8.49
CA GLN A 867 -76.37 18.74 8.79
C GLN A 867 -75.16 17.81 8.53
N PRO A 868 -75.06 16.64 9.21
CA PRO A 868 -73.93 15.73 9.10
C PRO A 868 -74.12 14.71 7.96
N PHE A 869 -73.12 14.52 7.10
CA PHE A 869 -73.06 13.40 6.15
C PHE A 869 -71.75 12.60 6.31
N PRO A 870 -71.78 11.27 6.08
CA PRO A 870 -70.74 10.31 6.45
C PRO A 870 -69.62 10.24 5.39
N PRO A 871 -68.50 9.54 5.65
CA PRO A 871 -67.29 9.71 4.86
C PRO A 871 -67.43 9.05 3.48
N ARG A 872 -67.19 9.82 2.41
CA ARG A 872 -66.92 9.27 1.07
C ARG A 872 -65.42 9.36 0.75
N PRO A 873 -64.79 8.26 0.29
CA PRO A 873 -63.37 8.23 -0.07
C PRO A 873 -63.20 8.50 -1.56
N VAL A 874 -63.40 9.72 -2.05
CA VAL A 874 -63.17 10.02 -3.48
C VAL A 874 -62.69 11.46 -3.68
N SER A 875 -61.38 11.70 -3.58
CA SER A 875 -60.72 12.86 -4.21
C SER A 875 -59.19 12.78 -4.31
N GLN A 876 -58.54 11.73 -3.82
CA GLN A 876 -57.08 11.55 -3.97
C GLN A 876 -56.55 11.35 -5.41
N PRO A 877 -57.28 10.80 -6.41
CA PRO A 877 -56.68 10.57 -7.74
C PRO A 877 -56.42 11.87 -8.53
N HIS A 878 -57.11 12.96 -8.20
CA HIS A 878 -57.03 14.22 -8.97
C HIS A 878 -55.81 15.06 -8.56
N CYS A 879 -55.44 15.06 -7.27
CA CYS A 879 -54.21 15.71 -6.81
C CYS A 879 -52.96 14.97 -7.29
N LEU A 880 -52.99 13.64 -7.42
CA LEU A 880 -51.83 12.86 -7.85
C LEU A 880 -51.57 12.97 -9.37
N HIS A 881 -52.62 13.08 -10.20
CA HIS A 881 -52.47 13.38 -11.63
C HIS A 881 -52.07 14.82 -11.88
N ALA A 882 -52.59 15.78 -11.10
CA ALA A 882 -52.15 17.18 -11.16
C ALA A 882 -50.67 17.32 -10.74
N TYR A 883 -50.22 16.58 -9.72
CA TYR A 883 -48.83 16.56 -9.26
C TYR A 883 -47.85 15.96 -10.29
N ARG A 884 -48.26 14.89 -10.98
CA ARG A 884 -47.44 14.29 -12.06
C ARG A 884 -47.44 15.13 -13.33
N ALA A 885 -48.56 15.74 -13.73
CA ALA A 885 -48.60 16.70 -14.83
C ALA A 885 -47.78 17.97 -14.53
N HIS A 886 -47.73 18.41 -13.26
CA HIS A 886 -46.86 19.50 -12.79
C HIS A 886 -45.37 19.18 -13.02
N HIS A 887 -44.94 17.95 -12.71
CA HIS A 887 -43.54 17.53 -12.86
C HIS A 887 -43.04 17.53 -14.32
N HIS A 888 -43.92 17.28 -15.30
CA HIS A 888 -43.52 17.27 -16.71
C HIS A 888 -43.48 18.68 -17.35
N GLY A 889 -44.29 19.64 -16.87
CA GLY A 889 -44.27 21.02 -17.36
C GLY A 889 -43.11 21.88 -16.82
N LEU A 890 -42.56 21.50 -15.66
CA LEU A 890 -41.46 22.24 -15.00
C LEU A 890 -40.17 22.27 -15.83
N CYS A 891 -39.90 21.28 -16.69
CA CYS A 891 -38.70 21.28 -17.53
C CYS A 891 -38.65 22.45 -18.52
N ILE A 892 -39.79 22.90 -19.04
CA ILE A 892 -39.89 24.08 -19.93
C ILE A 892 -39.61 25.36 -19.15
N ILE A 893 -40.06 25.43 -17.90
CA ILE A 893 -39.77 26.55 -17.00
C ILE A 893 -38.26 26.64 -16.76
N GLY A 894 -37.58 25.51 -16.54
CA GLY A 894 -36.12 25.46 -16.43
C GLY A 894 -35.39 26.05 -17.65
N ILE A 895 -35.83 25.69 -18.87
CA ILE A 895 -35.26 26.23 -20.13
C ILE A 895 -35.47 27.75 -20.20
N VAL A 896 -36.69 28.22 -19.97
CA VAL A 896 -37.02 29.65 -20.04
C VAL A 896 -36.25 30.45 -18.98
N CYS A 897 -36.18 29.94 -17.74
CA CYS A 897 -35.43 30.59 -16.66
C CYS A 897 -33.93 30.69 -16.97
N LYS A 898 -33.32 29.68 -17.60
CA LYS A 898 -31.92 29.76 -18.04
C LYS A 898 -31.72 30.92 -19.01
N TRP A 899 -32.57 31.03 -20.03
CA TRP A 899 -32.46 32.10 -21.04
C TRP A 899 -32.74 33.50 -20.48
N LEU A 900 -33.64 33.63 -19.49
CA LEU A 900 -33.93 34.90 -18.84
C LEU A 900 -32.87 35.32 -17.81
N ILE A 901 -32.37 34.40 -17.00
CA ILE A 901 -31.49 34.73 -15.87
C ILE A 901 -30.05 34.89 -16.31
N ILE A 902 -29.51 33.97 -17.12
CA ILE A 902 -28.09 34.01 -17.54
C ILE A 902 -27.90 34.22 -19.04
N GLY A 903 -28.88 33.84 -19.87
CA GLY A 903 -28.77 33.96 -21.32
C GLY A 903 -27.79 32.94 -21.89
N ARG A 904 -26.79 33.39 -22.66
CA ARG A 904 -25.68 32.54 -23.15
C ARG A 904 -24.52 32.58 -22.16
N TYR A 905 -24.01 31.40 -21.78
CA TYR A 905 -22.77 31.33 -21.01
C TYR A 905 -21.61 31.91 -21.83
N ARG A 906 -20.81 32.76 -21.19
CA ARG A 906 -19.59 33.36 -21.76
C ARG A 906 -18.36 32.72 -21.11
N GLU A 907 -17.42 32.33 -21.95
CA GLU A 907 -16.11 31.80 -21.57
C GLU A 907 -15.29 32.92 -20.93
N ASP A 908 -14.96 32.77 -19.65
CA ASP A 908 -14.17 33.70 -18.85
C ASP A 908 -13.90 33.12 -17.45
N LEU A 909 -13.07 33.81 -16.67
CA LEU A 909 -12.88 33.58 -15.24
C LEU A 909 -13.77 34.54 -14.44
N TYR A 910 -14.68 33.98 -13.63
CA TYR A 910 -15.60 34.77 -12.79
C TYR A 910 -15.27 34.60 -11.31
N PRO A 911 -15.39 35.63 -10.48
CA PRO A 911 -15.25 35.48 -9.04
C PRO A 911 -16.36 34.59 -8.46
N MET A 912 -15.99 33.66 -7.58
CA MET A 912 -16.95 32.91 -6.78
C MET A 912 -17.77 33.88 -5.92
N TRP A 913 -19.07 33.61 -5.76
CA TRP A 913 -20.03 34.49 -5.06
C TRP A 913 -20.29 35.86 -5.73
N GLY A 914 -19.67 36.16 -6.87
CA GLY A 914 -20.00 37.33 -7.67
C GLY A 914 -21.39 37.27 -8.31
N MET A 915 -21.88 38.39 -8.83
CA MET A 915 -23.22 38.47 -9.44
C MET A 915 -23.42 37.46 -10.58
N TYR A 916 -22.38 37.21 -11.37
CA TYR A 916 -22.45 36.22 -12.45
C TYR A 916 -22.48 34.78 -11.91
N HIS A 917 -21.63 34.44 -10.93
CA HIS A 917 -21.68 33.15 -10.23
C HIS A 917 -23.04 32.93 -9.56
N THR A 918 -23.63 33.93 -8.91
CA THR A 918 -24.94 33.80 -8.25
C THR A 918 -26.06 33.56 -9.26
N ARG A 919 -26.04 34.24 -10.41
CA ARG A 919 -26.97 33.96 -11.53
C ARG A 919 -26.78 32.55 -12.07
N TRP A 920 -25.53 32.12 -12.26
CA TRP A 920 -25.17 30.76 -12.69
C TRP A 920 -25.68 29.71 -11.71
N TRP A 921 -25.38 29.87 -10.41
CA TRP A 921 -25.77 28.97 -9.33
C TRP A 921 -27.29 28.88 -9.23
N LEU A 922 -27.98 30.03 -9.33
CA LEU A 922 -29.44 30.08 -9.31
C LEU A 922 -30.04 29.29 -10.48
N VAL A 923 -29.50 29.45 -11.69
CA VAL A 923 -29.92 28.67 -12.87
C VAL A 923 -29.67 27.18 -12.65
N GLN A 924 -28.50 26.80 -12.13
CA GLN A 924 -28.18 25.41 -11.82
C GLN A 924 -29.18 24.80 -10.82
N LYS A 925 -29.54 25.53 -9.75
CA LYS A 925 -30.55 25.08 -8.79
C LYS A 925 -31.94 24.99 -9.41
N ILE A 926 -32.35 25.97 -10.21
CA ILE A 926 -33.64 25.95 -10.89
C ILE A 926 -33.73 24.77 -11.85
N VAL A 927 -32.71 24.53 -12.67
CA VAL A 927 -32.68 23.40 -13.61
C VAL A 927 -32.66 22.07 -12.86
N ALA A 928 -31.90 21.95 -11.76
CA ALA A 928 -31.89 20.75 -10.93
C ALA A 928 -33.27 20.47 -10.28
N ILE A 929 -33.96 21.51 -9.79
CA ILE A 929 -35.30 21.39 -9.21
C ILE A 929 -36.35 21.05 -10.27
N CYS A 930 -36.27 21.68 -11.44
CA CYS A 930 -37.22 21.46 -12.53
C CYS A 930 -37.01 20.09 -13.20
N GLY A 931 -35.77 19.59 -13.21
CA GLY A 931 -35.36 18.35 -13.87
C GLY A 931 -35.49 18.39 -15.40
N LYS A 932 -35.07 17.30 -16.05
CA LYS A 932 -35.20 17.11 -17.50
C LYS A 932 -36.62 16.69 -17.92
N GLY A 933 -37.45 16.23 -16.98
CA GLY A 933 -38.84 15.87 -17.23
C GLY A 933 -38.98 14.80 -18.33
N PHE A 934 -39.85 15.05 -19.32
CA PHE A 934 -40.07 14.11 -20.43
C PHE A 934 -38.85 13.95 -21.35
N PHE A 935 -37.89 14.89 -21.33
CA PHE A 935 -36.71 14.83 -22.19
C PHE A 935 -35.72 13.73 -21.77
N ASP A 936 -35.83 13.21 -20.56
CA ASP A 936 -35.04 12.09 -20.02
C ASP A 936 -35.55 10.72 -20.50
N ALA A 937 -36.64 10.69 -21.28
CA ALA A 937 -37.30 9.44 -21.67
C ALA A 937 -36.53 8.64 -22.73
N ASN A 938 -35.78 9.31 -23.62
CA ASN A 938 -34.92 8.65 -24.61
C ASN A 938 -33.73 9.54 -25.04
N GLU A 939 -32.71 8.91 -25.63
CA GLU A 939 -31.47 9.59 -26.10
C GLU A 939 -31.74 10.66 -27.17
N ALA A 940 -32.82 10.52 -27.95
CA ALA A 940 -33.19 11.52 -28.95
C ALA A 940 -33.78 12.79 -28.31
N THR A 941 -34.60 12.65 -27.28
CA THR A 941 -35.21 13.77 -26.55
C THR A 941 -34.17 14.46 -25.68
N GLU A 942 -33.21 13.74 -25.11
CA GLU A 942 -32.12 14.35 -24.34
C GLU A 942 -31.25 15.25 -25.20
N ARG A 943 -30.92 14.83 -26.43
CA ARG A 943 -30.21 15.68 -27.41
C ARG A 943 -30.98 16.94 -27.76
N ILE A 944 -32.31 16.83 -27.93
CA ILE A 944 -33.16 18.00 -28.19
C ILE A 944 -33.13 18.96 -26.99
N TYR A 945 -33.19 18.44 -25.77
CA TYR A 945 -33.09 19.26 -24.56
C TYR A 945 -31.76 20.00 -24.47
N CYS A 946 -30.63 19.32 -24.65
CA CYS A 946 -29.32 19.96 -24.64
C CYS A 946 -29.19 21.05 -25.72
N ARG A 947 -29.78 20.84 -26.92
CA ARG A 947 -29.83 21.85 -27.99
C ARG A 947 -30.69 23.06 -27.60
N LEU A 948 -31.85 22.85 -26.97
CA LEU A 948 -32.70 23.94 -26.47
C LEU A 948 -32.03 24.74 -25.34
N MET A 949 -31.15 24.09 -24.57
CA MET A 949 -30.34 24.75 -23.55
C MET A 949 -29.12 25.49 -24.12
N GLY A 950 -28.74 25.24 -25.38
CA GLY A 950 -27.71 25.98 -26.11
C GLY A 950 -26.55 25.15 -26.68
N ALA A 951 -26.48 23.84 -26.41
CA ALA A 951 -25.40 22.99 -26.89
C ALA A 951 -25.50 22.71 -28.39
N LYS A 952 -24.35 22.64 -29.06
CA LYS A 952 -24.27 22.17 -30.44
C LYS A 952 -23.92 20.68 -30.43
N ILE A 953 -24.84 19.84 -30.86
CA ILE A 953 -24.67 18.38 -30.87
C ILE A 953 -24.92 17.87 -32.28
N GLY A 954 -23.98 17.07 -32.81
CA GLY A 954 -24.04 16.41 -34.11
C GLY A 954 -25.09 15.31 -34.23
N ARG A 955 -25.03 14.55 -35.33
CA ARG A 955 -25.87 13.39 -35.65
C ARG A 955 -25.32 12.14 -34.98
N ASN A 956 -26.20 11.18 -34.64
CA ASN A 956 -25.84 9.88 -34.05
C ASN A 956 -25.01 9.92 -32.74
N VAL A 957 -24.97 11.07 -32.04
CA VAL A 957 -24.34 11.15 -30.72
C VAL A 957 -25.13 10.33 -29.70
N LYS A 958 -24.42 9.49 -28.92
CA LYS A 958 -24.95 8.75 -27.76
C LYS A 958 -24.54 9.46 -26.47
N LEU A 959 -25.51 9.81 -25.64
CA LEU A 959 -25.31 10.42 -24.32
C LEU A 959 -25.92 9.48 -23.28
N GLU A 960 -25.13 8.59 -22.69
CA GLU A 960 -25.61 7.62 -21.71
C GLU A 960 -25.06 7.96 -20.33
N GLY A 961 -25.88 8.60 -19.48
CA GLY A 961 -25.45 8.98 -18.12
C GLY A 961 -24.41 10.09 -18.06
N ALA A 962 -24.15 10.79 -19.18
CA ALA A 962 -23.18 11.89 -19.23
C ALA A 962 -23.70 13.12 -18.49
N ALA A 963 -22.89 13.66 -17.56
CA ALA A 963 -23.19 14.89 -16.84
C ALA A 963 -22.80 16.10 -17.70
N ILE A 964 -23.80 16.76 -18.30
CA ILE A 964 -23.63 17.91 -19.20
C ILE A 964 -24.20 19.18 -18.56
N GLY A 965 -23.45 20.28 -18.63
CA GLY A 965 -23.81 21.59 -18.10
C GLY A 965 -23.26 22.71 -18.98
N GLU A 966 -23.55 23.98 -18.64
CA GLU A 966 -22.99 25.15 -19.37
C GLU A 966 -23.16 25.03 -20.89
N TRP A 967 -24.35 24.59 -21.32
CA TRP A 967 -24.60 24.01 -22.64
C TRP A 967 -24.09 24.85 -23.83
N ASP A 968 -24.15 26.18 -23.78
CA ASP A 968 -23.67 27.06 -24.88
C ASP A 968 -22.15 26.96 -25.15
N LEU A 969 -21.40 26.41 -24.19
CA LEU A 969 -19.96 26.19 -24.26
C LEU A 969 -19.59 24.76 -24.68
N ILE A 970 -20.55 23.96 -25.14
CA ILE A 970 -20.32 22.59 -25.59
C ILE A 970 -20.62 22.44 -27.08
N GLU A 971 -19.64 21.89 -27.80
CA GLU A 971 -19.76 21.48 -29.20
C GLU A 971 -19.35 20.01 -29.36
N ILE A 972 -20.26 19.15 -29.83
CA ILE A 972 -20.03 17.71 -30.02
C ILE A 972 -20.26 17.37 -31.49
N GLY A 973 -19.25 16.78 -32.13
CA GLY A 973 -19.28 16.31 -33.51
C GLY A 973 -20.24 15.14 -33.77
N ASP A 974 -20.27 14.68 -35.02
CA ASP A 974 -21.09 13.53 -35.41
C ASP A 974 -20.50 12.21 -34.88
N GLU A 975 -21.37 11.23 -34.57
CA GLU A 975 -21.00 9.85 -34.17
C GLU A 975 -20.22 9.72 -32.85
N CYS A 976 -20.30 10.71 -31.96
CA CYS A 976 -19.64 10.64 -30.66
C CYS A 976 -20.39 9.75 -29.65
N ASN A 977 -19.65 9.08 -28.76
CA ASN A 977 -20.20 8.26 -27.68
C ASN A 977 -19.68 8.71 -26.31
N LEU A 978 -20.56 9.26 -25.47
CA LEU A 978 -20.24 9.72 -24.12
C LEU A 978 -21.00 8.86 -23.10
N THR A 979 -20.28 8.08 -22.30
CA THR A 979 -20.86 7.11 -21.36
C THR A 979 -20.42 7.39 -19.91
N GLU A 980 -21.36 7.70 -19.02
CA GLU A 980 -21.16 7.96 -17.58
C GLU A 980 -19.97 8.89 -17.27
N CYS A 981 -19.75 9.87 -18.14
CA CYS A 981 -18.63 10.81 -18.08
C CYS A 981 -19.08 12.21 -17.65
N ILE A 982 -18.15 13.02 -17.15
CA ILE A 982 -18.40 14.43 -16.84
C ILE A 982 -17.93 15.29 -18.01
N CYS A 983 -18.88 15.96 -18.67
CA CYS A 983 -18.61 16.88 -19.78
C CYS A 983 -19.18 18.26 -19.42
N ARG A 984 -18.48 18.97 -18.53
CA ARG A 984 -18.91 20.27 -18.05
C ARG A 984 -17.82 21.33 -18.26
N PRO A 985 -18.10 22.38 -19.06
CA PRO A 985 -17.28 23.59 -19.23
C PRO A 985 -17.05 24.42 -17.97
N PHE A 986 -17.12 23.83 -16.77
CA PHE A 986 -17.02 24.49 -15.48
C PHE A 986 -15.93 23.85 -14.62
N ALA A 987 -15.04 24.67 -14.08
CA ALA A 987 -14.12 24.29 -13.01
C ALA A 987 -14.20 25.33 -11.89
N ALA A 988 -14.20 24.87 -10.65
CA ALA A 988 -14.06 25.73 -9.48
C ALA A 988 -12.62 25.61 -8.99
N GLU A 989 -11.91 26.73 -8.97
CA GLU A 989 -10.60 26.81 -8.32
C GLU A 989 -10.86 27.25 -6.87
N GLY A 990 -10.67 26.33 -5.93
CA GLY A 990 -10.88 26.44 -4.48
C GLY A 990 -11.61 27.70 -3.99
N ASN A 991 -12.94 27.66 -3.89
CA ASN A 991 -13.84 28.71 -3.36
C ASN A 991 -13.62 30.17 -3.84
N THR A 992 -12.78 30.42 -4.84
CA THR A 992 -12.31 31.78 -5.18
C THR A 992 -12.73 32.20 -6.59
N SER A 993 -12.60 31.31 -7.57
CA SER A 993 -12.96 31.61 -8.96
C SER A 993 -13.68 30.44 -9.64
N MET A 994 -14.70 30.80 -10.43
CA MET A 994 -15.40 29.93 -11.36
C MET A 994 -14.80 30.14 -12.75
N TYR A 995 -14.10 29.14 -13.27
CA TYR A 995 -13.61 29.11 -14.64
C TYR A 995 -14.66 28.47 -15.56
N LEU A 996 -15.06 29.20 -16.60
CA LEU A 996 -15.90 28.67 -17.68
C LEU A 996 -15.08 28.60 -18.97
N GLY A 997 -14.80 27.39 -19.47
CA GLY A 997 -13.96 27.16 -20.66
C GLY A 997 -14.62 26.22 -21.66
N ARG A 998 -14.67 26.60 -22.94
CA ARG A 998 -15.40 25.87 -23.99
C ARG A 998 -14.85 24.45 -24.20
N ILE A 999 -15.74 23.48 -24.38
CA ILE A 999 -15.38 22.10 -24.71
C ILE A 999 -15.83 21.80 -26.15
N ILE A 1000 -14.88 21.34 -26.97
CA ILE A 1000 -15.11 20.95 -28.37
C ILE A 1000 -14.71 19.47 -28.51
N ILE A 1001 -15.64 18.64 -28.98
CA ILE A 1001 -15.42 17.21 -29.23
C ILE A 1001 -15.54 16.96 -30.73
N GLY A 1002 -14.46 16.48 -31.35
CA GLY A 1002 -14.43 16.11 -32.77
C GLY A 1002 -15.37 14.94 -33.12
N SER A 1003 -15.55 14.67 -34.41
CA SER A 1003 -16.39 13.54 -34.87
C SER A 1003 -15.78 12.19 -34.48
N ASN A 1004 -16.64 11.17 -34.28
CA ASN A 1004 -16.26 9.80 -33.95
C ASN A 1004 -15.44 9.65 -32.64
N CYS A 1005 -15.51 10.63 -31.74
CA CYS A 1005 -14.87 10.53 -30.43
C CYS A 1005 -15.65 9.63 -29.46
N SER A 1006 -14.93 8.97 -28.57
CA SER A 1006 -15.51 8.09 -27.54
C SER A 1006 -14.95 8.46 -26.17
N VAL A 1007 -15.80 8.55 -25.14
CA VAL A 1007 -15.42 8.92 -23.78
C VAL A 1007 -15.96 7.89 -22.79
N GLY A 1008 -15.03 7.27 -22.05
CA GLY A 1008 -15.30 6.21 -21.08
C GLY A 1008 -15.96 6.63 -19.78
N VAL A 1009 -16.41 5.62 -19.03
CA VAL A 1009 -17.07 5.74 -17.72
C VAL A 1009 -16.16 6.45 -16.72
N SER A 1010 -16.74 7.34 -15.92
CA SER A 1010 -16.07 8.14 -14.88
C SER A 1010 -14.96 9.05 -15.42
N SER A 1011 -14.88 9.23 -16.73
CA SER A 1011 -13.88 10.09 -17.36
C SER A 1011 -14.34 11.55 -17.35
N VAL A 1012 -13.39 12.47 -17.24
CA VAL A 1012 -13.66 13.91 -17.05
C VAL A 1012 -13.07 14.72 -18.21
N LEU A 1013 -13.94 15.41 -18.94
CA LEU A 1013 -13.54 16.43 -19.90
C LEU A 1013 -13.43 17.78 -19.18
N ALA A 1014 -12.20 18.23 -19.00
CA ALA A 1014 -11.90 19.49 -18.34
C ALA A 1014 -12.35 20.69 -19.19
N PRO A 1015 -12.71 21.84 -18.57
CA PRO A 1015 -13.07 23.05 -19.31
C PRO A 1015 -11.92 23.55 -20.19
N GLY A 1016 -12.23 24.01 -21.40
CA GLY A 1016 -11.23 24.43 -22.39
C GLY A 1016 -10.70 23.28 -23.27
N THR A 1017 -11.15 22.04 -23.07
CA THR A 1017 -10.69 20.88 -23.84
C THR A 1017 -11.17 20.94 -25.29
N THR A 1018 -10.24 20.74 -26.23
CA THR A 1018 -10.56 20.42 -27.62
C THR A 1018 -10.08 19.00 -27.93
N MET A 1019 -11.01 18.05 -28.05
CA MET A 1019 -10.71 16.68 -28.47
C MET A 1019 -10.66 16.59 -30.00
N PRO A 1020 -9.55 16.12 -30.59
CA PRO A 1020 -9.46 15.84 -32.02
C PRO A 1020 -10.46 14.75 -32.45
N PRO A 1021 -10.89 14.72 -33.72
CA PRO A 1021 -11.68 13.60 -34.27
C PRO A 1021 -11.02 12.24 -34.04
N ASP A 1022 -11.82 11.17 -34.02
CA ASP A 1022 -11.40 9.77 -33.83
C ASP A 1022 -10.73 9.45 -32.48
N THR A 1023 -10.69 10.40 -31.53
CA THR A 1023 -10.06 10.18 -30.22
C THR A 1023 -10.93 9.34 -29.29
N CYS A 1024 -10.35 8.32 -28.66
CA CYS A 1024 -11.04 7.45 -27.71
C CYS A 1024 -10.40 7.50 -26.31
N LEU A 1025 -11.05 8.21 -25.38
CA LEU A 1025 -10.65 8.27 -23.98
C LEU A 1025 -11.15 7.04 -23.22
N GLY A 1026 -10.22 6.37 -22.53
CA GLY A 1026 -10.47 5.20 -21.69
C GLY A 1026 -11.33 5.49 -20.45
N PHE A 1027 -11.46 4.47 -19.60
CA PHE A 1027 -12.18 4.55 -18.32
C PHE A 1027 -11.35 5.26 -17.24
N ASN A 1028 -12.01 6.00 -16.35
CA ASN A 1028 -11.36 6.78 -15.27
C ASN A 1028 -10.24 7.72 -15.77
N SER A 1029 -10.34 8.21 -17.00
CA SER A 1029 -9.32 9.04 -17.63
C SER A 1029 -9.73 10.50 -17.65
N SER A 1030 -8.77 11.40 -17.81
CA SER A 1030 -9.06 12.82 -18.02
C SER A 1030 -8.71 13.28 -19.43
N SER A 1031 -9.32 14.36 -19.90
CA SER A 1031 -8.86 15.04 -21.12
C SER A 1031 -7.42 15.57 -21.02
N TRP A 1032 -6.82 15.64 -19.83
CA TRP A 1032 -5.40 15.95 -19.65
C TRP A 1032 -4.46 14.80 -20.08
N GLU A 1033 -4.99 13.57 -20.17
CA GLU A 1033 -4.26 12.34 -20.49
C GLU A 1033 -4.59 11.87 -21.92
N MET A 1034 -4.94 12.79 -22.83
CA MET A 1034 -5.29 12.45 -24.22
C MET A 1034 -4.18 11.74 -25.00
N GLN A 1035 -2.94 11.75 -24.51
CA GLN A 1035 -1.81 11.01 -25.10
C GLN A 1035 -1.92 9.49 -24.89
N ASP A 1036 -2.64 9.06 -23.86
CA ASP A 1036 -2.89 7.65 -23.53
C ASP A 1036 -4.20 7.13 -24.14
N ALA A 1037 -4.85 7.94 -24.99
CA ALA A 1037 -6.08 7.57 -25.68
C ALA A 1037 -5.81 6.44 -26.71
N SER A 1038 -6.46 5.29 -26.54
CA SER A 1038 -6.39 4.15 -27.44
C SER A 1038 -7.75 3.80 -28.04
N GLU A 1039 -7.74 3.42 -29.31
CA GLU A 1039 -8.88 2.85 -30.04
C GLU A 1039 -9.48 1.61 -29.38
N ASP A 1040 -8.68 0.85 -28.62
CA ASP A 1040 -9.11 -0.39 -27.96
C ASP A 1040 -10.24 -0.18 -26.94
N TYR A 1041 -10.36 1.03 -26.38
CA TYR A 1041 -11.39 1.35 -25.40
C TYR A 1041 -12.80 1.44 -26.00
N ARG A 1042 -12.93 1.73 -27.30
CA ARG A 1042 -14.22 1.96 -27.97
C ARG A 1042 -15.13 0.74 -27.89
N TYR A 1043 -14.57 -0.47 -28.01
CA TYR A 1043 -15.31 -1.74 -27.96
C TYR A 1043 -15.68 -2.19 -26.54
N GLN A 1044 -15.14 -1.54 -25.51
CA GLN A 1044 -15.34 -1.91 -24.11
C GLN A 1044 -16.43 -1.07 -23.43
N LEU A 1045 -16.89 0.01 -24.09
CA LEU A 1045 -17.86 0.94 -23.54
C LEU A 1045 -19.20 0.27 -23.22
N PRO A 1046 -19.82 0.55 -22.05
CA PRO A 1046 -21.13 0.01 -21.69
C PRO A 1046 -22.25 0.31 -22.70
N SER A 1047 -22.17 1.45 -23.39
CA SER A 1047 -23.11 1.90 -24.42
C SER A 1047 -23.05 1.09 -25.73
N GLU A 1048 -22.02 0.25 -25.90
CA GLU A 1048 -21.92 -0.76 -26.97
C GLU A 1048 -22.48 -2.14 -26.54
N LYS A 1049 -22.93 -2.29 -25.27
CA LYS A 1049 -23.58 -3.53 -24.81
C LYS A 1049 -25.06 -3.58 -25.23
N PRO A 1050 -25.57 -4.72 -25.74
CA PRO A 1050 -26.96 -4.84 -26.15
C PRO A 1050 -27.94 -4.68 -24.98
N LYS A 1051 -28.84 -3.69 -25.05
CA LYS A 1051 -29.90 -3.40 -24.05
C LYS A 1051 -31.07 -4.42 -24.17
N PRO A 1052 -31.79 -4.73 -23.07
CA PRO A 1052 -32.93 -5.65 -23.11
C PRO A 1052 -34.10 -5.05 -23.90
N HIS A 1053 -34.90 -5.91 -24.52
CA HIS A 1053 -36.06 -5.47 -25.31
C HIS A 1053 -37.09 -4.72 -24.43
N TRP A 1054 -37.56 -3.56 -24.90
CA TRP A 1054 -38.41 -2.64 -24.13
C TRP A 1054 -39.69 -3.28 -23.55
N VAL A 1055 -40.26 -4.27 -24.25
CA VAL A 1055 -41.46 -5.03 -23.83
C VAL A 1055 -41.24 -5.75 -22.49
N LEU A 1056 -40.06 -6.36 -22.28
CA LEU A 1056 -39.76 -7.07 -21.03
C LEU A 1056 -39.63 -6.10 -19.85
N ASN A 1057 -39.09 -4.91 -20.10
CA ASN A 1057 -39.01 -3.86 -19.08
C ASN A 1057 -40.39 -3.33 -18.69
N LEU A 1058 -41.28 -3.13 -19.66
CA LEU A 1058 -42.62 -2.62 -19.40
C LEU A 1058 -43.51 -3.62 -18.65
N LEU A 1059 -43.51 -4.89 -19.08
CA LEU A 1059 -44.43 -5.91 -18.54
C LEU A 1059 -43.98 -6.52 -17.21
N PHE A 1060 -42.66 -6.60 -16.96
CA PHE A 1060 -42.15 -7.32 -15.79
C PHE A 1060 -41.30 -6.45 -14.87
N THR A 1061 -40.37 -5.67 -15.40
CA THR A 1061 -39.47 -4.84 -14.58
C THR A 1061 -40.21 -3.73 -13.85
N MET A 1062 -41.06 -2.97 -14.55
CA MET A 1062 -41.79 -1.84 -13.96
C MET A 1062 -42.80 -2.26 -12.86
N PRO A 1063 -43.65 -3.30 -13.05
CA PRO A 1063 -44.55 -3.75 -12.00
C PRO A 1063 -43.83 -4.25 -10.75
N LEU A 1064 -42.75 -5.04 -10.91
CA LEU A 1064 -41.97 -5.54 -9.77
C LEU A 1064 -41.29 -4.40 -9.00
N LYS A 1065 -40.78 -3.38 -9.70
CA LYS A 1065 -40.21 -2.19 -9.07
C LYS A 1065 -41.24 -1.42 -8.25
N LEU A 1066 -42.47 -1.27 -8.76
CA LEU A 1066 -43.57 -0.65 -8.03
C LEU A 1066 -43.96 -1.44 -6.78
N ILE A 1067 -43.99 -2.77 -6.86
CA ILE A 1067 -44.28 -3.64 -5.71
C ILE A 1067 -43.17 -3.53 -4.66
N GLY A 1068 -41.90 -3.55 -5.06
CA GLY A 1068 -40.77 -3.37 -4.15
C GLY A 1068 -40.81 -2.02 -3.40
N LEU A 1069 -41.09 -0.94 -4.12
CA LEU A 1069 -41.27 0.40 -3.54
C LEU A 1069 -42.43 0.48 -2.56
N PHE A 1070 -43.55 -0.20 -2.87
CA PHE A 1070 -44.69 -0.27 -1.96
C PHE A 1070 -44.33 -1.03 -0.69
N LEU A 1071 -43.70 -2.21 -0.82
CA LEU A 1071 -43.28 -3.03 0.32
C LEU A 1071 -42.28 -2.32 1.24
N SER A 1072 -41.31 -1.58 0.67
CA SER A 1072 -40.37 -0.79 1.47
C SER A 1072 -41.05 0.34 2.25
N ALA A 1073 -42.20 0.83 1.78
CA ALA A 1073 -42.96 1.88 2.46
C ALA A 1073 -43.88 1.35 3.58
N VAL A 1074 -44.13 0.03 3.65
CA VAL A 1074 -45.06 -0.58 4.62
C VAL A 1074 -44.69 -0.25 6.08
N PRO A 1075 -43.43 -0.35 6.54
CA PRO A 1075 -43.08 -0.02 7.92
C PRO A 1075 -43.36 1.44 8.28
N ARG A 1076 -43.10 2.37 7.34
CA ARG A 1076 -43.41 3.79 7.51
C ARG A 1076 -44.92 4.03 7.58
N MET A 1077 -45.70 3.37 6.72
CA MET A 1077 -47.15 3.46 6.75
C MET A 1077 -47.73 2.92 8.07
N ALA A 1078 -47.18 1.83 8.61
CA ALA A 1078 -47.58 1.27 9.89
C ALA A 1078 -47.36 2.25 11.06
N GLY A 1079 -46.22 2.96 11.08
CA GLY A 1079 -45.96 4.02 12.07
C GLY A 1079 -46.96 5.18 11.99
N LEU A 1080 -47.43 5.52 10.79
CA LEU A 1080 -48.45 6.55 10.57
C LEU A 1080 -49.86 6.13 10.99
N VAL A 1081 -50.15 4.83 11.14
CA VAL A 1081 -51.47 4.36 11.60
C VAL A 1081 -51.79 4.91 12.98
N GLY A 1082 -50.82 4.89 13.92
CA GLY A 1082 -51.01 5.45 15.27
C GLY A 1082 -51.31 6.95 15.25
N MET A 1083 -50.76 7.68 14.29
CA MET A 1083 -51.09 9.09 14.08
C MET A 1083 -52.55 9.25 13.63
N VAL A 1084 -53.05 8.43 12.71
CA VAL A 1084 -54.41 8.57 12.16
C VAL A 1084 -55.49 8.04 13.12
N THR A 1085 -55.21 6.97 13.87
CA THR A 1085 -56.20 6.32 14.76
C THR A 1085 -56.39 7.05 16.08
N THR A 1086 -55.41 7.84 16.53
CA THR A 1086 -55.56 8.65 17.75
C THR A 1086 -56.55 9.79 17.48
N GLN A 1087 -57.74 9.76 18.08
CA GLN A 1087 -58.71 10.87 17.99
C GLN A 1087 -58.16 12.10 18.74
N GLY A 1088 -57.91 13.19 18.03
CA GLY A 1088 -57.54 14.47 18.65
C GLY A 1088 -58.77 15.19 19.19
N GLN A 1089 -58.61 15.95 20.28
CA GLN A 1089 -59.64 16.89 20.73
C GLN A 1089 -60.06 17.81 19.58
N LYS A 1090 -61.37 17.94 19.33
CA LYS A 1090 -61.92 18.86 18.32
C LYS A 1090 -61.64 20.30 18.76
N VAL A 1091 -60.59 20.90 18.25
CA VAL A 1091 -60.38 22.35 18.38
C VAL A 1091 -61.10 23.04 17.22
N ASN A 1092 -62.21 23.69 17.54
CA ASN A 1092 -63.09 24.31 16.56
C ASN A 1092 -62.60 25.74 16.24
N HIS A 1093 -61.67 25.88 15.29
CA HIS A 1093 -61.25 27.17 14.77
C HIS A 1093 -61.92 27.48 13.42
N LYS A 1094 -62.40 28.72 13.24
CA LYS A 1094 -63.08 29.19 12.01
C LYS A 1094 -62.19 29.21 10.75
N ALA A 1095 -60.90 28.83 10.83
CA ALA A 1095 -59.94 28.83 9.72
C ALA A 1095 -59.33 27.43 9.49
N PRO A 1096 -59.56 26.79 8.32
CA PRO A 1096 -59.23 25.38 8.08
C PRO A 1096 -57.73 25.07 8.07
N LEU A 1097 -56.89 25.99 7.57
CA LEU A 1097 -55.44 25.78 7.51
C LEU A 1097 -54.82 25.75 8.91
N ARG A 1098 -55.26 26.65 9.80
CA ARG A 1098 -54.78 26.72 11.19
C ARG A 1098 -55.17 25.48 11.98
N SER A 1099 -56.40 25.00 11.81
CA SER A 1099 -56.84 23.74 12.43
C SER A 1099 -56.02 22.53 11.98
N SER A 1100 -55.55 22.52 10.72
CA SER A 1100 -54.70 21.45 10.20
C SER A 1100 -53.28 21.52 10.76
N VAL A 1101 -52.72 22.73 10.89
CA VAL A 1101 -51.40 22.94 11.53
C VAL A 1101 -51.46 22.55 13.01
N ASP A 1102 -52.45 23.05 13.76
CA ASP A 1102 -52.63 22.74 15.18
C ASP A 1102 -52.86 21.24 15.43
N TRP A 1103 -53.52 20.56 14.47
CA TRP A 1103 -53.64 19.10 14.49
C TRP A 1103 -52.29 18.42 14.29
N PHE A 1104 -51.46 18.84 13.33
CA PHE A 1104 -50.13 18.24 13.10
C PHE A 1104 -49.12 18.53 14.22
N THR A 1105 -49.22 19.66 14.93
CA THR A 1105 -48.27 20.07 15.97
C THR A 1105 -48.54 19.47 17.35
N GLN A 1106 -49.52 18.56 17.49
CA GLN A 1106 -49.76 17.89 18.78
C GLN A 1106 -48.59 16.95 19.15
N PRO A 1107 -48.08 16.98 20.39
CA PRO A 1107 -46.89 16.21 20.79
C PRO A 1107 -46.98 14.72 20.46
N ASN A 1108 -48.14 14.09 20.66
CA ASN A 1108 -48.34 12.67 20.37
C ASN A 1108 -48.23 12.36 18.87
N ARG A 1109 -48.65 13.28 17.99
CA ARG A 1109 -48.61 13.08 16.54
C ARG A 1109 -47.23 13.33 15.97
N ILE A 1110 -46.51 14.30 16.52
CA ILE A 1110 -45.09 14.52 16.25
C ILE A 1110 -44.31 13.24 16.60
N ALA A 1111 -44.59 12.63 17.76
CA ALA A 1111 -43.98 11.36 18.17
C ALA A 1111 -44.29 10.21 17.18
N TYR A 1112 -45.54 10.05 16.74
CA TYR A 1112 -45.89 9.04 15.73
C TYR A 1112 -45.27 9.32 14.35
N HIS A 1113 -45.09 10.59 13.97
CA HIS A 1113 -44.41 10.95 12.73
C HIS A 1113 -42.92 10.60 12.77
N TYR A 1114 -42.23 10.90 13.87
CA TYR A 1114 -40.85 10.46 14.08
C TYR A 1114 -40.74 8.93 14.16
N LEU A 1115 -41.70 8.26 14.80
CA LEU A 1115 -41.76 6.80 14.80
C LEU A 1115 -41.92 6.24 13.39
N ALA A 1116 -42.76 6.83 12.54
CA ALA A 1116 -42.92 6.41 11.14
C ALA A 1116 -41.64 6.59 10.32
N LEU A 1117 -40.91 7.70 10.53
CA LEU A 1117 -39.62 7.95 9.88
C LEU A 1117 -38.57 6.94 10.35
N ALA A 1118 -38.48 6.70 11.67
CA ALA A 1118 -37.57 5.72 12.27
C ALA A 1118 -37.88 4.30 11.77
N LEU A 1119 -39.14 3.88 11.77
CA LEU A 1119 -39.56 2.57 11.23
C LEU A 1119 -39.25 2.43 9.74
N GLY A 1120 -39.44 3.50 8.96
CA GLY A 1120 -39.13 3.52 7.53
C GLY A 1120 -37.64 3.40 7.25
N CYS A 1121 -36.78 4.09 8.02
CA CYS A 1121 -35.33 4.03 7.87
C CYS A 1121 -34.76 2.71 8.38
N LEU A 1122 -35.19 2.26 9.56
CA LEU A 1122 -34.68 1.05 10.19
C LEU A 1122 -35.16 -0.22 9.50
N PHE A 1123 -36.44 -0.32 9.13
CA PHE A 1123 -37.01 -1.58 8.64
C PHE A 1123 -37.30 -1.59 7.13
N GLY A 1124 -37.52 -0.44 6.49
CA GLY A 1124 -37.76 -0.34 5.04
C GLY A 1124 -36.70 -1.04 4.17
N PRO A 1125 -35.39 -0.90 4.45
CA PRO A 1125 -34.33 -1.57 3.71
C PRO A 1125 -34.43 -3.10 3.78
N PHE A 1126 -34.77 -3.65 4.95
CA PHE A 1126 -34.88 -5.10 5.15
C PHE A 1126 -36.07 -5.70 4.40
N PHE A 1127 -37.21 -4.99 4.33
CA PHE A 1127 -38.36 -5.41 3.54
C PHE A 1127 -38.03 -5.42 2.03
N LEU A 1128 -37.32 -4.40 1.54
CA LEU A 1128 -36.86 -4.35 0.16
C LEU A 1128 -35.86 -5.49 -0.15
N PHE A 1129 -34.89 -5.69 0.75
CA PHE A 1129 -33.89 -6.75 0.61
C PHE A 1129 -34.53 -8.15 0.59
N GLY A 1130 -35.49 -8.41 1.50
CA GLY A 1130 -36.25 -9.65 1.51
C GLY A 1130 -37.05 -9.88 0.22
N PHE A 1131 -37.67 -8.82 -0.32
CA PHE A 1131 -38.38 -8.89 -1.60
C PHE A 1131 -37.43 -9.16 -2.78
N VAL A 1132 -36.25 -8.52 -2.83
CA VAL A 1132 -35.24 -8.77 -3.86
C VAL A 1132 -34.73 -10.21 -3.80
N ILE A 1133 -34.47 -10.74 -2.61
CA ILE A 1133 -34.09 -12.15 -2.43
C ILE A 1133 -35.20 -13.08 -2.93
N MET A 1134 -36.46 -12.79 -2.61
CA MET A 1134 -37.60 -13.58 -3.06
C MET A 1134 -37.71 -13.58 -4.59
N VAL A 1135 -37.66 -12.41 -5.23
CA VAL A 1135 -37.70 -12.28 -6.69
C VAL A 1135 -36.52 -13.02 -7.34
N LYS A 1136 -35.30 -12.85 -6.80
CA LYS A 1136 -34.12 -13.56 -7.28
C LYS A 1136 -34.27 -15.08 -7.17
N SER A 1137 -34.77 -15.57 -6.03
CA SER A 1137 -34.96 -17.00 -5.78
C SER A 1137 -36.00 -17.60 -6.73
N ILE A 1138 -37.09 -16.88 -7.00
CA ILE A 1138 -38.09 -17.28 -7.99
C ILE A 1138 -37.49 -17.33 -9.40
N LEU A 1139 -36.71 -16.32 -9.80
CA LEU A 1139 -36.07 -16.27 -11.12
C LEU A 1139 -35.02 -17.37 -11.29
N ASP A 1140 -34.22 -17.64 -10.25
CA ASP A 1140 -33.22 -18.72 -10.24
C ASP A 1140 -33.89 -20.10 -10.28
N CYS A 1141 -35.08 -20.25 -9.71
CA CYS A 1141 -35.88 -21.48 -9.79
C CYS A 1141 -36.48 -21.71 -11.19
N ILE A 1142 -37.02 -20.66 -11.82
CA ILE A 1142 -37.68 -20.76 -13.14
C ILE A 1142 -36.65 -20.89 -14.28
N PHE A 1143 -35.57 -20.11 -14.24
CA PHE A 1143 -34.63 -19.98 -15.36
C PHE A 1143 -33.22 -20.54 -15.07
N GLY A 1144 -33.02 -21.17 -13.91
CA GLY A 1144 -31.71 -21.65 -13.45
C GLY A 1144 -30.78 -20.52 -13.00
N LYS A 1145 -29.65 -20.87 -12.37
CA LYS A 1145 -28.68 -19.88 -11.86
C LYS A 1145 -28.05 -19.07 -13.02
N HIS A 1146 -27.96 -17.75 -12.82
CA HIS A 1146 -27.39 -16.83 -13.81
C HIS A 1146 -25.92 -17.15 -14.12
N LYS A 1147 -25.55 -17.18 -15.41
CA LYS A 1147 -24.17 -17.42 -15.88
C LYS A 1147 -23.55 -16.12 -16.37
N ALA A 1148 -22.40 -15.73 -15.81
CA ALA A 1148 -21.74 -14.43 -16.04
C ALA A 1148 -21.36 -14.11 -17.51
N LYS A 1149 -21.36 -15.09 -18.42
CA LYS A 1149 -21.00 -14.91 -19.85
C LYS A 1149 -22.17 -15.09 -20.84
N SER A 1150 -23.41 -15.28 -20.38
CA SER A 1150 -24.55 -15.50 -21.29
C SER A 1150 -24.96 -14.20 -22.02
N ARG A 1151 -25.12 -14.28 -23.34
CA ARG A 1151 -25.62 -13.18 -24.20
C ARG A 1151 -27.11 -13.31 -24.53
N SER A 1152 -27.85 -14.20 -23.84
CA SER A 1152 -29.28 -14.37 -24.11
C SER A 1152 -30.06 -13.12 -23.67
N THR A 1153 -31.08 -12.73 -24.44
CA THR A 1153 -31.93 -11.57 -24.12
C THR A 1153 -32.59 -11.68 -22.75
N VAL A 1154 -32.89 -12.91 -22.32
CA VAL A 1154 -33.49 -13.20 -21.00
C VAL A 1154 -32.47 -12.98 -19.89
N ASP A 1155 -31.21 -13.39 -20.06
CA ASP A 1155 -30.17 -13.19 -19.06
C ASP A 1155 -29.77 -11.71 -18.93
N ILE A 1156 -29.72 -10.98 -20.05
CA ILE A 1156 -29.51 -9.52 -20.07
C ILE A 1156 -30.66 -8.80 -19.35
N TRP A 1157 -31.90 -9.23 -19.57
CA TRP A 1157 -33.06 -8.68 -18.85
C TRP A 1157 -33.03 -9.01 -17.36
N ARG A 1158 -32.70 -10.24 -16.95
CA ARG A 1158 -32.58 -10.66 -15.54
C ARG A 1158 -31.55 -9.84 -14.78
N ALA A 1159 -30.38 -9.63 -15.35
CA ALA A 1159 -29.33 -8.82 -14.74
C ALA A 1159 -29.80 -7.37 -14.53
N ASN A 1160 -30.47 -6.79 -15.54
CA ASN A 1160 -31.03 -5.45 -15.44
C ASN A 1160 -32.21 -5.34 -14.47
N LEU A 1161 -33.04 -6.38 -14.36
CA LEU A 1161 -34.14 -6.43 -13.39
C LEU A 1161 -33.63 -6.40 -11.95
N ILE A 1162 -32.62 -7.22 -11.62
CA ILE A 1162 -32.04 -7.23 -10.28
C ILE A 1162 -31.35 -5.89 -9.99
N LYS A 1163 -30.62 -5.32 -10.96
CA LYS A 1163 -30.04 -3.97 -10.83
C LYS A 1163 -31.11 -2.90 -10.58
N ALA A 1164 -32.25 -2.98 -11.27
CA ALA A 1164 -33.34 -2.01 -11.12
C ALA A 1164 -34.14 -2.12 -9.80
N LEU A 1165 -34.07 -3.27 -9.13
CA LEU A 1165 -34.72 -3.52 -7.84
C LEU A 1165 -33.82 -3.22 -6.64
N LEU A 1166 -32.49 -3.23 -6.83
CA LEU A 1166 -31.53 -2.78 -5.84
C LEU A 1166 -31.54 -1.25 -5.78
N PRO A 1167 -31.63 -0.63 -4.59
CA PRO A 1167 -31.48 0.81 -4.47
C PRO A 1167 -30.02 1.20 -4.79
N GLU A 1168 -29.84 2.22 -5.62
CA GLU A 1168 -28.53 2.87 -5.80
C GLU A 1168 -28.05 3.38 -4.44
N GLY A 1169 -26.75 3.20 -4.14
CA GLY A 1169 -26.15 3.25 -2.80
C GLY A 1169 -26.21 4.59 -2.06
N SER A 1170 -27.40 5.07 -1.74
CA SER A 1170 -27.65 6.11 -0.74
C SER A 1170 -28.44 5.53 0.43
N PHE A 1171 -27.85 4.56 1.13
CA PHE A 1171 -28.24 4.27 2.52
C PHE A 1171 -27.51 5.24 3.44
N THR A 1172 -27.79 6.54 3.26
CA THR A 1172 -27.49 7.60 4.23
C THR A 1172 -28.79 8.34 4.44
N GLY A 1173 -29.54 7.91 5.44
CA GLY A 1173 -30.73 8.56 5.96
C GLY A 1173 -30.61 8.67 7.46
#